data_AF-T1PMZ3-F1
#
_entry.id   AF-T1PMZ3-F1
#
_cell.length_a   1.000
_cell.length_b   1.000
_cell.length_c   1.000
_cell.angle_alpha   90.00
_cell.angle_beta   90.00
_cell.angle_gamma   90.00
#
_symmetry.space_group_name_H-M   'P 1'
#
loop_
_entity.id
_entity.type
_entity.pdbx_description
1 polymer ?
#
loop_
_entity_poly.entity_id
_entity_poly.type
_entity_poly.pdbx_seq_one_letter_code
_entity_poly.pdbx_strand_id
1 'polypeptide(L)'
;MDGDGVANVHDADLDGDGVANVVDPDLDGDGVENVIDADMDGDGVANVVDGDIDGDGVRNVSDNDIDGDGIPNDEDDDMDGDGIPNHKDYDVDGDGIPAHEDSDIDGDGKPNTVDEDIDGDGIANEKDHDIDGDGLTNDEEPVSLDIDGDGILNDDDSDIDGDILLNEMDADMDGDGIPNTVDKDIDGDGIPNPHDEDDHEPAAMQVKAIKRAKRDLTEAVKQSDMDGDGIPDDLDEDKDGDGVPNQQDDDIDGDGIPNYQDDDIDGDGVPNEHDVDRDGDGLLNEEDDSDGELDDIETRPEDELLWEGEIPAQRRSRDHINELLQLDEQSNAREKAIDNVAEVILRDIKRTYENAIKPLEVMYKYRDLSNRHFGDPEIFSKPLVLFMGPWSGGKSSIINYLTDNEYTPHSLRSGAEPSPAYFNILMWGNETEVLDGTQLAADYTFSGLQKFGQGLEDRLRGLKMPIKLLEKVNIVEIPGILEVRKQVSRLFPFNDACQWFIDRADIIFLVYDPAKLDVGPETEAILDQLKGREYQTRIILNKADTVKPEELLRVQSALIWNISPLMSSAQPPLVYTTSLWGRPYQDGAPARLLLAQERAFLRDLRTAVDKRIENKIASARRFAVRVRNHAKMVDCYLNTYYNHKSLFGNKKRIADTIIENPQNYHIYEGLSTLTNISRYDLPDPEVYRDFFRLNPLYEFKKLSETCSYFRGCPITKLDVAIAYDLPDLVGKYKRMAETALATVEQKEAANAAGGGAGGAAVADKSEADKNKKTKS
;
A
#
# COMPACT_ATOMS: atom_id res chain seq x y z
N MET A 1 -39.33 -2.02 17.93
CA MET A 1 -38.47 -3.17 17.57
C MET A 1 -39.04 -4.51 18.06
N ASP A 2 -39.91 -4.51 19.05
CA ASP A 2 -40.54 -5.64 19.72
C ASP A 2 -41.60 -6.46 18.91
N GLY A 3 -42.16 -5.88 17.84
CA GLY A 3 -43.20 -6.48 17.00
C GLY A 3 -44.62 -6.43 17.54
N ASP A 4 -44.97 -5.49 18.43
CA ASP A 4 -46.33 -5.34 18.97
C ASP A 4 -47.34 -4.66 18.02
N GLY A 5 -46.84 -3.96 16.99
CA GLY A 5 -47.63 -3.25 15.98
C GLY A 5 -47.80 -1.75 16.21
N VAL A 6 -47.12 -1.16 17.19
CA VAL A 6 -46.86 0.28 17.34
C VAL A 6 -45.63 0.64 16.48
N ALA A 7 -45.54 1.90 16.04
CA ALA A 7 -44.35 2.38 15.32
C ALA A 7 -43.33 2.84 16.35
N ASN A 8 -42.03 2.56 16.15
CA ASN A 8 -40.94 2.87 17.09
C ASN A 8 -41.07 4.27 17.72
N VAL A 9 -41.18 5.33 16.91
CA VAL A 9 -41.40 6.75 17.31
C VAL A 9 -42.62 7.03 18.21
N HIS A 10 -43.47 6.05 18.46
CA HIS A 10 -44.68 6.14 19.29
C HIS A 10 -44.79 4.98 20.28
N ASP A 11 -43.74 4.17 20.40
CA ASP A 11 -43.67 3.05 21.31
C ASP A 11 -43.13 3.51 22.66
N ALA A 12 -43.69 2.99 23.74
CA ALA A 12 -43.29 3.38 25.10
C ALA A 12 -42.35 2.36 25.76
N ASP A 13 -42.05 1.27 25.04
CA ASP A 13 -41.25 0.10 25.44
C ASP A 13 -40.65 -0.52 24.16
N LEU A 14 -39.56 0.08 23.67
CA LEU A 14 -39.04 -0.08 22.30
C LEU A 14 -38.55 -1.52 22.00
N ASP A 15 -37.93 -2.16 22.99
CA ASP A 15 -37.41 -3.53 22.94
C ASP A 15 -38.41 -4.60 23.46
N GLY A 16 -39.44 -4.17 24.19
CA GLY A 16 -40.53 -5.00 24.69
C GLY A 16 -40.20 -5.81 25.95
N ASP A 17 -39.22 -5.38 26.75
CA ASP A 17 -38.83 -6.05 27.99
C ASP A 17 -39.74 -5.74 29.20
N GLY A 18 -40.55 -4.67 29.09
CA GLY A 18 -41.49 -4.20 30.11
C GLY A 18 -40.98 -3.09 31.02
N VAL A 19 -39.80 -2.53 30.75
CA VAL A 19 -39.31 -1.23 31.20
C VAL A 19 -39.81 -0.17 30.19
N ALA A 20 -39.81 1.10 30.58
CA ALA A 20 -40.28 2.18 29.68
C ALA A 20 -39.04 2.92 29.17
N ASN A 21 -39.01 3.31 27.90
CA ASN A 21 -37.85 3.93 27.22
C ASN A 21 -37.11 4.94 28.11
N VAL A 22 -37.83 5.92 28.66
CA VAL A 22 -37.34 6.98 29.56
C VAL A 22 -36.61 6.52 30.85
N VAL A 23 -36.59 5.23 31.15
CA VAL A 23 -35.88 4.66 32.30
C VAL A 23 -35.22 3.31 31.95
N ASP A 24 -35.09 3.01 30.66
CA ASP A 24 -34.55 1.77 30.16
C ASP A 24 -33.03 1.87 29.97
N PRO A 25 -32.22 1.05 30.65
CA PRO A 25 -30.77 1.08 30.47
C PRO A 25 -30.25 0.44 29.16
N ASP A 26 -31.11 -0.20 28.36
CA ASP A 26 -30.78 -0.91 27.11
C ASP A 26 -31.97 -0.77 26.14
N LEU A 27 -32.10 0.42 25.54
CA LEU A 27 -33.30 0.90 24.84
C LEU A 27 -33.69 0.08 23.61
N ASP A 28 -32.72 -0.44 22.86
CA ASP A 28 -32.96 -1.28 21.68
C ASP A 28 -32.91 -2.80 21.97
N GLY A 29 -32.44 -3.17 23.17
CA GLY A 29 -32.36 -4.54 23.68
C GLY A 29 -31.26 -5.39 23.03
N ASP A 30 -30.22 -4.78 22.45
CA ASP A 30 -29.11 -5.50 21.81
C ASP A 30 -28.07 -6.06 22.83
N GLY A 31 -28.12 -5.59 24.07
CA GLY A 31 -27.24 -5.97 25.17
C GLY A 31 -26.04 -5.05 25.41
N VAL A 32 -26.02 -3.87 24.79
CA VAL A 32 -25.17 -2.72 25.10
C VAL A 32 -25.95 -1.74 25.99
N GLU A 33 -25.28 -1.06 26.93
CA GLU A 33 -25.96 -0.07 27.78
C GLU A 33 -26.03 1.26 27.02
N ASN A 34 -27.16 1.99 27.06
CA ASN A 34 -27.39 3.22 26.27
C ASN A 34 -26.19 4.18 26.28
N VAL A 35 -25.62 4.43 27.47
CA VAL A 35 -24.46 5.31 27.73
C VAL A 35 -23.16 4.95 26.97
N ILE A 36 -23.12 3.80 26.29
CA ILE A 36 -22.00 3.38 25.46
C ILE A 36 -22.47 2.79 24.12
N ASP A 37 -23.75 2.98 23.78
CA ASP A 37 -24.34 2.56 22.53
C ASP A 37 -24.22 3.67 21.49
N ALA A 38 -23.84 3.31 20.27
CA ALA A 38 -23.63 4.25 19.18
C ALA A 38 -24.88 4.44 18.29
N ASP A 39 -25.95 3.68 18.55
CA ASP A 39 -27.24 3.68 17.85
C ASP A 39 -28.30 3.33 18.91
N MET A 40 -28.57 4.26 19.82
CA MET A 40 -29.23 4.01 21.10
C MET A 40 -30.66 3.48 20.95
N ASP A 41 -31.42 4.01 20.00
CA ASP A 41 -32.79 3.55 19.69
C ASP A 41 -32.81 2.38 18.66
N GLY A 42 -31.63 2.05 18.12
CA GLY A 42 -31.37 0.98 17.18
C GLY A 42 -32.06 1.14 15.81
N ASP A 43 -32.52 2.34 15.45
CA ASP A 43 -33.23 2.55 14.19
C ASP A 43 -32.31 2.42 12.94
N GLY A 44 -30.99 2.40 13.17
CA GLY A 44 -29.96 2.27 12.15
C GLY A 44 -29.32 3.60 11.74
N VAL A 45 -29.63 4.69 12.44
CA VAL A 45 -28.96 6.00 12.42
C VAL A 45 -28.07 6.09 13.67
N ALA A 46 -26.85 6.58 13.54
CA ALA A 46 -25.95 6.68 14.69
C ALA A 46 -26.28 7.95 15.49
N ASN A 47 -26.17 7.93 16.83
CA ASN A 47 -26.53 9.06 17.71
C ASN A 47 -26.00 10.41 17.19
N VAL A 48 -24.72 10.44 16.79
CA VAL A 48 -23.99 11.59 16.21
C VAL A 48 -24.62 12.25 14.97
N VAL A 49 -25.64 11.65 14.36
CA VAL A 49 -26.38 12.20 13.22
C VAL A 49 -27.87 11.92 13.32
N ASP A 50 -28.34 11.47 14.49
CA ASP A 50 -29.74 11.18 14.75
C ASP A 50 -30.43 12.40 15.34
N GLY A 51 -31.60 12.75 14.81
CA GLY A 51 -32.34 13.93 15.26
C GLY A 51 -33.38 13.65 16.35
N ASP A 52 -33.38 12.44 16.93
CA ASP A 52 -34.25 11.92 18.00
C ASP A 52 -33.51 10.76 18.71
N ILE A 53 -32.39 11.07 19.38
CA ILE A 53 -31.40 10.08 19.88
C ILE A 53 -31.98 9.06 20.87
N ASP A 54 -32.86 9.50 21.79
CA ASP A 54 -33.51 8.63 22.78
C ASP A 54 -34.81 7.97 22.27
N GLY A 55 -35.20 8.27 21.03
CA GLY A 55 -36.37 7.72 20.36
C GLY A 55 -37.71 8.00 21.04
N ASP A 56 -37.83 9.05 21.88
CA ASP A 56 -39.06 9.38 22.60
C ASP A 56 -40.10 10.13 21.72
N GLY A 57 -39.66 10.62 20.56
CA GLY A 57 -40.48 11.32 19.57
C GLY A 57 -40.48 12.85 19.69
N VAL A 58 -39.66 13.41 20.58
CA VAL A 58 -39.20 14.80 20.60
C VAL A 58 -37.90 14.89 19.77
N ARG A 59 -37.55 16.07 19.27
CA ARG A 59 -36.29 16.23 18.49
C ARG A 59 -35.24 16.82 19.39
N ASN A 60 -33.97 16.47 19.20
CA ASN A 60 -32.85 16.94 20.03
C ASN A 60 -32.92 18.46 20.30
N VAL A 61 -33.05 19.28 19.25
CA VAL A 61 -33.25 20.75 19.29
C VAL A 61 -34.45 21.29 20.10
N SER A 62 -35.27 20.41 20.64
CA SER A 62 -36.47 20.74 21.42
C SER A 62 -36.68 19.79 22.60
N ASP A 63 -35.70 18.94 22.86
CA ASP A 63 -35.64 18.07 24.02
C ASP A 63 -34.94 18.78 25.18
N ASN A 64 -35.16 18.32 26.41
CA ASN A 64 -34.44 18.81 27.59
C ASN A 64 -33.61 17.68 28.25
N ASP A 65 -33.54 16.51 27.60
CA ASP A 65 -32.88 15.27 28.03
C ASP A 65 -32.58 14.45 26.75
N ILE A 66 -31.62 14.91 25.93
CA ILE A 66 -31.43 14.47 24.52
C ILE A 66 -31.06 12.99 24.41
N ASP A 67 -30.26 12.48 25.34
CA ASP A 67 -29.81 11.08 25.37
C ASP A 67 -30.69 10.20 26.29
N GLY A 68 -31.69 10.80 26.94
CA GLY A 68 -32.68 10.11 27.78
C GLY A 68 -32.11 9.45 29.04
N ASP A 69 -30.92 9.85 29.52
CA ASP A 69 -30.28 9.24 30.71
C ASP A 69 -30.92 9.71 32.05
N GLY A 70 -31.73 10.77 31.99
CA GLY A 70 -32.44 11.37 33.12
C GLY A 70 -31.71 12.54 33.80
N ILE A 71 -30.61 13.02 33.23
CA ILE A 71 -29.91 14.25 33.54
C ILE A 71 -30.37 15.32 32.54
N PRO A 72 -30.87 16.49 33.00
CA PRO A 72 -31.21 17.56 32.07
C PRO A 72 -29.97 18.06 31.32
N ASN A 73 -30.11 18.41 30.03
CA ASN A 73 -29.03 18.93 29.19
C ASN A 73 -28.15 20.00 29.89
N ASP A 74 -28.77 20.93 30.63
CA ASP A 74 -28.07 22.01 31.35
C ASP A 74 -27.26 21.57 32.59
N GLU A 75 -27.33 20.28 32.93
CA GLU A 75 -26.59 19.62 34.00
C GLU A 75 -25.81 18.38 33.50
N ASP A 76 -25.74 18.14 32.18
CA ASP A 76 -25.08 16.98 31.55
C ASP A 76 -23.69 17.31 30.97
N ASP A 77 -22.72 16.42 31.21
CA ASP A 77 -21.33 16.55 30.72
C ASP A 77 -21.10 15.86 29.35
N ASP A 78 -22.10 15.13 28.82
CA ASP A 78 -22.07 14.30 27.59
C ASP A 78 -23.48 14.26 26.95
N MET A 79 -23.94 15.41 26.46
CA MET A 79 -25.37 15.71 26.24
C MET A 79 -26.06 14.87 25.16
N ASP A 80 -25.35 14.46 24.12
CA ASP A 80 -25.88 13.62 23.04
C ASP A 80 -25.60 12.12 23.26
N GLY A 81 -24.93 11.80 24.37
CA GLY A 81 -24.62 10.44 24.79
C GLY A 81 -23.68 9.68 23.84
N ASP A 82 -22.89 10.36 23.00
CA ASP A 82 -21.98 9.70 22.05
C ASP A 82 -20.65 9.21 22.70
N GLY A 83 -20.39 9.65 23.94
CA GLY A 83 -19.21 9.33 24.72
C GLY A 83 -18.05 10.33 24.60
N ILE A 84 -18.28 11.47 23.94
CA ILE A 84 -17.40 12.64 23.85
C ILE A 84 -17.94 13.72 24.80
N PRO A 85 -17.15 14.16 25.79
CA PRO A 85 -17.61 15.23 26.67
C PRO A 85 -17.81 16.55 25.91
N ASN A 86 -18.87 17.31 26.23
CA ASN A 86 -19.30 18.54 25.53
C ASN A 86 -18.13 19.49 25.14
N HIS A 87 -17.23 19.80 26.08
CA HIS A 87 -16.01 20.63 25.84
C HIS A 87 -14.97 20.07 24.85
N LYS A 88 -15.27 18.96 24.17
CA LYS A 88 -14.46 18.35 23.10
C LYS A 88 -15.34 17.84 21.97
N ASP A 89 -16.61 18.20 22.00
CA ASP A 89 -17.58 17.78 21.02
C ASP A 89 -17.77 18.86 19.97
N TYR A 90 -17.76 18.42 18.72
CA TYR A 90 -17.91 19.30 17.56
C TYR A 90 -19.39 19.51 17.20
N ASP A 91 -20.30 18.77 17.81
CA ASP A 91 -21.76 18.81 17.60
C ASP A 91 -22.45 18.50 18.95
N VAL A 92 -22.31 19.43 19.91
CA VAL A 92 -22.58 19.22 21.34
C VAL A 92 -24.00 18.75 21.64
N ASP A 93 -25.00 19.19 20.88
CA ASP A 93 -26.40 18.79 21.05
C ASP A 93 -26.87 17.69 20.06
N GLY A 94 -25.96 17.20 19.22
CA GLY A 94 -26.19 16.15 18.24
C GLY A 94 -27.23 16.50 17.18
N ASP A 95 -27.49 17.78 16.89
CA ASP A 95 -28.51 18.18 15.90
C ASP A 95 -28.03 18.11 14.44
N GLY A 96 -26.73 17.90 14.23
CA GLY A 96 -26.08 17.80 12.95
C GLY A 96 -25.52 19.12 12.41
N ILE A 97 -25.46 20.18 13.23
CA ILE A 97 -24.84 21.47 12.94
C ILE A 97 -23.53 21.57 13.72
N PRO A 98 -22.37 21.76 13.04
CA PRO A 98 -21.10 21.98 13.72
C PRO A 98 -21.13 23.15 14.71
N ALA A 99 -20.48 23.01 15.87
CA ALA A 99 -20.49 24.02 16.92
C ALA A 99 -20.10 25.43 16.43
N HIS A 100 -19.06 25.56 15.60
CA HIS A 100 -18.64 26.84 15.00
C HIS A 100 -19.68 27.48 14.04
N GLU A 101 -20.63 26.70 13.51
CA GLU A 101 -21.72 27.15 12.64
C GLU A 101 -23.08 27.21 13.37
N ASP A 102 -23.13 26.75 14.62
CA ASP A 102 -24.35 26.67 15.40
C ASP A 102 -24.63 27.98 16.14
N SER A 103 -25.91 28.35 16.18
CA SER A 103 -26.41 29.52 16.89
C SER A 103 -26.88 29.24 18.32
N ASP A 104 -26.94 27.97 18.72
CA ASP A 104 -27.41 27.47 20.02
C ASP A 104 -26.67 26.15 20.37
N ILE A 105 -25.34 26.22 20.54
CA ILE A 105 -24.40 25.07 20.55
C ILE A 105 -24.79 23.98 21.56
N ASP A 106 -25.28 24.36 22.75
CA ASP A 106 -25.66 23.43 23.82
C ASP A 106 -27.16 23.04 23.77
N GLY A 107 -27.89 23.42 22.73
CA GLY A 107 -29.29 23.09 22.53
C GLY A 107 -30.25 23.56 23.63
N ASP A 108 -29.82 24.45 24.55
CA ASP A 108 -30.59 24.80 25.76
C ASP A 108 -31.71 25.84 25.51
N GLY A 109 -31.76 26.36 24.28
CA GLY A 109 -32.74 27.33 23.82
C GLY A 109 -32.35 28.79 24.08
N LYS A 110 -31.11 29.07 24.49
CA LYS A 110 -30.54 30.41 24.63
C LYS A 110 -29.41 30.63 23.60
N PRO A 111 -29.65 31.51 22.60
CA PRO A 111 -28.67 31.73 21.54
C PRO A 111 -27.28 32.14 22.06
N ASN A 112 -26.21 31.64 21.46
CA ASN A 112 -24.81 31.84 21.90
C ASN A 112 -24.48 33.31 22.25
N THR A 113 -25.07 34.25 21.51
CA THR A 113 -24.91 35.71 21.73
C THR A 113 -25.35 36.22 23.12
N VAL A 114 -26.17 35.46 23.84
CA VAL A 114 -26.72 35.82 25.15
C VAL A 114 -26.49 34.76 26.21
N ASP A 115 -25.84 33.66 25.84
CA ASP A 115 -25.47 32.60 26.76
C ASP A 115 -24.23 32.97 27.61
N GLU A 116 -24.26 32.56 28.88
CA GLU A 116 -23.15 32.68 29.81
C GLU A 116 -22.22 31.45 29.79
N ASP A 117 -22.63 30.34 29.14
CA ASP A 117 -21.96 29.03 29.08
C ASP A 117 -22.29 28.33 27.74
N ILE A 118 -21.61 28.69 26.65
CA ILE A 118 -22.06 28.41 25.26
C ILE A 118 -21.98 26.91 24.89
N ASP A 119 -21.02 26.17 25.43
CA ASP A 119 -20.79 24.74 25.13
C ASP A 119 -21.36 23.81 26.21
N GLY A 120 -22.05 24.37 27.22
CA GLY A 120 -22.68 23.60 28.29
C GLY A 120 -21.73 22.81 29.21
N ASP A 121 -20.42 23.10 29.23
CA ASP A 121 -19.45 22.32 30.04
C ASP A 121 -19.38 22.70 31.54
N GLY A 122 -20.16 23.71 31.94
CA GLY A 122 -20.22 24.24 33.30
C GLY A 122 -19.13 25.27 33.65
N ILE A 123 -18.33 25.71 32.67
CA ILE A 123 -17.30 26.75 32.78
C ILE A 123 -17.74 28.00 32.01
N ALA A 124 -18.39 28.93 32.72
CA ALA A 124 -18.79 30.21 32.12
C ALA A 124 -17.74 30.88 31.20
N ASN A 125 -18.18 31.31 30.02
CA ASN A 125 -17.40 31.80 28.86
C ASN A 125 -16.22 32.72 29.22
N GLU A 126 -16.37 33.59 30.24
CA GLU A 126 -15.28 34.50 30.69
C GLU A 126 -14.04 33.79 31.25
N LYS A 127 -14.15 32.52 31.61
CA LYS A 127 -13.09 31.70 32.21
C LYS A 127 -12.74 30.47 31.39
N ASP A 128 -13.46 30.29 30.31
CA ASP A 128 -13.26 29.18 29.42
C ASP A 128 -12.25 29.55 28.33
N HIS A 129 -11.49 28.54 27.93
CA HIS A 129 -10.41 28.64 26.97
C HIS A 129 -10.79 28.09 25.60
N ASP A 130 -11.98 27.53 25.44
CA ASP A 130 -12.50 26.80 24.27
C ASP A 130 -14.05 26.93 24.25
N ILE A 131 -14.54 28.16 24.03
CA ILE A 131 -15.94 28.55 24.35
C ILE A 131 -17.01 27.96 23.43
N ASP A 132 -16.60 27.31 22.35
CA ASP A 132 -17.48 26.62 21.40
C ASP A 132 -17.25 25.09 21.39
N GLY A 133 -16.39 24.57 22.29
CA GLY A 133 -16.19 23.14 22.49
C GLY A 133 -15.49 22.40 21.35
N ASP A 134 -15.02 23.10 20.31
CA ASP A 134 -14.53 22.50 19.07
C ASP A 134 -13.13 21.85 19.19
N GLY A 135 -12.46 22.08 20.33
CA GLY A 135 -11.15 21.53 20.68
C GLY A 135 -9.96 22.43 20.30
N LEU A 136 -10.21 23.64 19.81
CA LEU A 136 -9.23 24.72 19.61
C LEU A 136 -9.37 25.77 20.71
N THR A 137 -8.24 26.33 21.18
CA THR A 137 -8.35 27.39 22.18
C THR A 137 -8.78 28.70 21.52
N ASN A 138 -9.55 29.55 22.22
CA ASN A 138 -9.97 30.88 21.75
C ASN A 138 -8.82 31.80 21.27
N ASP A 139 -7.58 31.55 21.72
CA ASP A 139 -6.37 32.28 21.31
C ASP A 139 -5.71 31.73 20.02
N GLU A 140 -6.11 30.53 19.59
CA GLU A 140 -5.65 29.82 18.39
C GLU A 140 -6.67 29.91 17.25
N GLU A 141 -7.84 30.54 17.48
CA GLU A 141 -8.81 30.93 16.46
C GLU A 141 -8.26 32.04 15.52
N PRO A 142 -8.59 31.99 14.22
CA PRO A 142 -8.24 33.07 13.29
C PRO A 142 -8.99 34.37 13.64
N VAL A 143 -8.30 35.52 13.56
CA VAL A 143 -8.83 36.83 13.98
C VAL A 143 -9.00 37.73 12.74
N SER A 144 -10.24 37.98 12.33
CA SER A 144 -10.57 38.92 11.25
C SER A 144 -10.11 40.36 11.56
N LEU A 145 -9.58 41.07 10.55
CA LEU A 145 -9.00 42.43 10.65
C LEU A 145 -9.98 43.52 10.14
N ASP A 146 -9.68 44.80 10.39
CA ASP A 146 -10.43 45.98 9.89
C ASP A 146 -9.40 46.97 9.30
N ILE A 147 -9.20 46.89 7.98
CA ILE A 147 -8.09 47.54 7.27
C ILE A 147 -8.30 49.05 7.10
N ASP A 148 -9.51 49.49 6.72
CA ASP A 148 -9.79 50.91 6.45
C ASP A 148 -10.18 51.70 7.73
N GLY A 149 -10.54 50.99 8.81
CA GLY A 149 -10.85 51.54 10.11
C GLY A 149 -12.22 52.22 10.19
N ASP A 150 -13.18 51.85 9.34
CA ASP A 150 -14.54 52.35 9.36
C ASP A 150 -15.43 51.70 10.44
N GLY A 151 -14.96 50.58 11.00
CA GLY A 151 -15.58 49.82 12.08
C GLY A 151 -16.42 48.63 11.62
N ILE A 152 -16.27 48.20 10.37
CA ILE A 152 -16.74 46.93 9.81
C ILE A 152 -15.50 46.01 9.67
N LEU A 153 -15.63 44.71 9.96
CA LEU A 153 -14.52 43.75 9.81
C LEU A 153 -14.42 43.30 8.35
N ASN A 154 -13.23 42.95 7.89
CA ASN A 154 -12.92 42.69 6.48
C ASN A 154 -13.87 41.65 5.85
N ASP A 155 -14.17 40.55 6.55
CA ASP A 155 -15.05 39.46 6.11
C ASP A 155 -16.50 39.97 5.86
N ASP A 156 -16.88 41.06 6.54
CA ASP A 156 -18.18 41.70 6.47
C ASP A 156 -18.17 43.06 5.72
N ASP A 157 -17.00 43.52 5.26
CA ASP A 157 -16.82 44.84 4.64
C ASP A 157 -16.93 44.77 3.12
N SER A 158 -17.64 45.73 2.54
CA SER A 158 -17.88 45.84 1.10
C SER A 158 -16.91 46.78 0.36
N ASP A 159 -16.03 47.47 1.09
CA ASP A 159 -15.02 48.43 0.61
C ASP A 159 -13.77 48.36 1.52
N ILE A 160 -13.09 47.20 1.52
CA ILE A 160 -12.07 46.79 2.51
C ILE A 160 -10.88 47.77 2.60
N ASP A 161 -10.49 48.42 1.49
CA ASP A 161 -9.39 49.38 1.47
C ASP A 161 -9.85 50.86 1.58
N GLY A 162 -11.16 51.09 1.59
CA GLY A 162 -11.81 52.39 1.75
C GLY A 162 -11.59 53.35 0.59
N ASP A 163 -11.29 52.85 -0.63
CA ASP A 163 -11.00 53.68 -1.81
C ASP A 163 -12.27 54.18 -2.54
N ILE A 164 -13.45 53.71 -2.11
CA ILE A 164 -14.80 54.04 -2.64
C ILE A 164 -15.18 53.17 -3.86
N LEU A 165 -14.37 52.17 -4.22
CA LEU A 165 -14.72 51.08 -5.13
C LEU A 165 -15.15 49.86 -4.30
N LEU A 166 -16.28 49.26 -4.67
CA LEU A 166 -16.72 48.02 -4.03
C LEU A 166 -15.71 46.91 -4.32
N ASN A 167 -15.46 46.02 -3.36
CA ASN A 167 -14.54 44.89 -3.47
C ASN A 167 -14.67 44.14 -4.82
N GLU A 168 -15.91 43.85 -5.25
CA GLU A 168 -16.20 43.17 -6.53
C GLU A 168 -15.73 43.92 -7.80
N MET A 169 -15.35 45.19 -7.69
CA MET A 169 -14.91 46.04 -8.78
C MET A 169 -13.48 46.56 -8.58
N ASP A 170 -12.87 46.26 -7.44
CA ASP A 170 -11.49 46.63 -7.15
C ASP A 170 -10.50 45.67 -7.83
N ALA A 171 -9.36 46.20 -8.25
CA ALA A 171 -8.24 45.45 -8.77
C ALA A 171 -7.16 45.12 -7.71
N ASP A 172 -7.27 45.69 -6.51
CA ASP A 172 -6.33 45.66 -5.37
C ASP A 172 -7.16 45.83 -4.08
N MET A 173 -7.88 44.78 -3.67
CA MET A 173 -9.03 44.85 -2.74
C MET A 173 -8.65 45.16 -1.29
N ASP A 174 -7.45 44.78 -0.84
CA ASP A 174 -6.92 45.11 0.48
C ASP A 174 -5.99 46.36 0.46
N GLY A 175 -5.76 46.93 -0.73
CA GLY A 175 -4.98 48.14 -0.96
C GLY A 175 -3.48 48.01 -0.66
N ASP A 176 -2.93 46.80 -0.62
CA ASP A 176 -1.52 46.56 -0.28
C ASP A 176 -0.55 46.91 -1.44
N GLY A 177 -1.08 47.06 -2.66
CA GLY A 177 -0.34 47.39 -3.88
C GLY A 177 -0.04 46.19 -4.78
N ILE A 178 -0.56 45.00 -4.47
CA ILE A 178 -0.46 43.78 -5.26
C ILE A 178 -1.82 43.51 -5.93
N PRO A 179 -1.89 43.42 -7.28
CA PRO A 179 -3.17 43.23 -7.93
C PRO A 179 -3.81 41.87 -7.57
N ASN A 180 -5.12 41.83 -7.29
CA ASN A 180 -5.88 40.63 -6.88
C ASN A 180 -5.63 39.40 -7.76
N THR A 181 -5.27 39.60 -9.03
CA THR A 181 -4.94 38.51 -9.97
C THR A 181 -3.67 37.71 -9.61
N VAL A 182 -2.81 38.27 -8.77
CA VAL A 182 -1.53 37.68 -8.34
C VAL A 182 -1.35 37.73 -6.83
N ASP A 183 -2.30 38.32 -6.12
CA ASP A 183 -2.34 38.33 -4.67
C ASP A 183 -2.77 36.97 -4.11
N LYS A 184 -2.28 36.64 -2.92
CA LYS A 184 -2.52 35.39 -2.21
C LYS A 184 -3.44 35.54 -1.00
N ASP A 185 -3.79 36.76 -0.65
CA ASP A 185 -4.62 37.16 0.50
C ASP A 185 -5.31 38.47 0.08
N ILE A 186 -6.42 38.38 -0.66
CA ILE A 186 -7.01 39.50 -1.43
C ILE A 186 -7.84 40.47 -0.60
N ASP A 187 -8.28 40.04 0.57
CA ASP A 187 -9.08 40.77 1.55
C ASP A 187 -8.27 41.10 2.81
N GLY A 188 -7.06 40.54 2.95
CA GLY A 188 -6.07 40.94 3.95
C GLY A 188 -6.48 40.58 5.37
N ASP A 189 -7.35 39.59 5.54
CA ASP A 189 -7.81 39.06 6.83
C ASP A 189 -6.74 38.15 7.51
N GLY A 190 -5.73 37.73 6.75
CA GLY A 190 -4.64 36.86 7.19
C GLY A 190 -4.83 35.38 6.85
N ILE A 191 -5.91 35.03 6.15
CA ILE A 191 -6.22 33.72 5.59
C ILE A 191 -5.92 33.76 4.08
N PRO A 192 -5.02 32.92 3.56
CA PRO A 192 -4.75 32.94 2.13
C PRO A 192 -6.00 32.54 1.32
N ASN A 193 -6.33 33.23 0.21
CA ASN A 193 -7.54 33.00 -0.62
C ASN A 193 -7.94 31.52 -0.84
N PRO A 194 -7.00 30.56 -1.06
CA PRO A 194 -7.37 29.16 -1.24
C PRO A 194 -7.96 28.47 0.01
N HIS A 195 -7.94 29.16 1.15
CA HIS A 195 -8.36 28.73 2.48
C HIS A 195 -9.40 29.67 3.11
N ASP A 196 -9.77 30.73 2.39
CA ASP A 196 -10.81 31.67 2.75
C ASP A 196 -12.13 31.21 2.10
N GLU A 197 -13.20 31.10 2.89
CA GLU A 197 -14.53 30.66 2.41
C GLU A 197 -15.41 31.82 1.92
N ASP A 198 -15.05 33.08 2.24
CA ASP A 198 -15.74 34.30 1.79
C ASP A 198 -15.23 34.83 0.43
N ASP A 199 -14.24 34.12 -0.13
CA ASP A 199 -13.57 34.25 -1.41
C ASP A 199 -14.42 35.03 -2.45
N HIS A 200 -14.24 36.35 -2.45
CA HIS A 200 -14.90 37.25 -3.38
C HIS A 200 -14.36 36.99 -4.79
N GLU A 201 -15.06 36.11 -5.54
CA GLU A 201 -14.69 35.66 -6.88
C GLU A 201 -14.24 36.87 -7.74
N PRO A 202 -12.98 36.95 -8.21
CA PRO A 202 -12.48 38.16 -8.83
C PRO A 202 -13.33 38.55 -10.04
N ALA A 203 -13.71 39.82 -10.11
CA ALA A 203 -14.54 40.46 -11.14
C ALA A 203 -14.26 40.02 -12.59
N ALA A 204 -13.03 39.56 -12.85
CA ALA A 204 -12.57 39.01 -14.11
C ALA A 204 -13.31 37.71 -14.55
N MET A 205 -13.95 36.97 -13.64
CA MET A 205 -14.62 35.69 -13.94
C MET A 205 -16.11 35.84 -14.29
N GLN A 206 -16.85 36.79 -13.69
CA GLN A 206 -18.23 37.08 -14.08
C GLN A 206 -18.35 37.78 -15.45
N VAL A 207 -17.32 38.53 -15.88
CA VAL A 207 -17.25 39.09 -17.24
C VAL A 207 -17.04 37.99 -18.29
N LYS A 208 -16.45 36.83 -17.94
CA LYS A 208 -16.27 35.68 -18.85
C LYS A 208 -17.56 34.91 -19.08
N ALA A 209 -18.42 34.75 -18.07
CA ALA A 209 -19.71 34.07 -18.19
C ALA A 209 -20.70 34.84 -19.09
N ILE A 210 -20.76 36.17 -18.97
CA ILE A 210 -21.62 37.03 -19.81
C ILE A 210 -21.06 37.19 -21.24
N LYS A 211 -19.74 37.12 -21.43
CA LYS A 211 -19.11 37.10 -22.77
C LYS A 211 -19.30 35.75 -23.49
N ARG A 212 -19.33 34.63 -22.76
CA ARG A 212 -19.53 33.28 -23.33
C ARG A 212 -20.94 33.11 -23.91
N ALA A 213 -21.97 33.69 -23.27
CA ALA A 213 -23.34 33.66 -23.77
C ALA A 213 -23.62 34.61 -24.96
N LYS A 214 -22.70 35.54 -25.29
CA LYS A 214 -22.82 36.45 -26.44
C LYS A 214 -21.89 36.12 -27.61
N ARG A 215 -20.92 35.22 -27.43
CA ARG A 215 -19.94 34.83 -28.45
C ARG A 215 -20.42 33.70 -29.38
N ASP A 216 -21.52 33.03 -29.02
CA ASP A 216 -22.15 32.00 -29.85
C ASP A 216 -23.00 32.54 -31.02
N LEU A 217 -23.08 33.87 -31.20
CA LEU A 217 -23.60 34.47 -32.42
C LEU A 217 -22.62 35.51 -32.95
N THR A 218 -21.95 35.15 -34.06
CA THR A 218 -21.39 36.01 -35.12
C THR A 218 -19.95 36.57 -35.00
N GLU A 219 -19.05 35.85 -35.69
CA GLU A 219 -17.98 36.30 -36.63
C GLU A 219 -16.56 36.73 -36.15
N ALA A 220 -15.60 35.88 -36.57
CA ALA A 220 -14.30 36.16 -37.21
C ALA A 220 -13.00 36.23 -36.37
N VAL A 221 -12.37 35.07 -36.14
CA VAL A 221 -10.96 34.82 -36.48
C VAL A 221 -10.93 33.52 -37.28
N LYS A 222 -10.40 33.58 -38.51
CA LYS A 222 -10.22 32.42 -39.38
C LYS A 222 -9.16 31.52 -38.74
N GLN A 223 -9.45 30.24 -38.56
CA GLN A 223 -8.38 29.24 -38.59
C GLN A 223 -7.86 29.22 -40.03
N SER A 224 -6.55 29.38 -40.19
CA SER A 224 -5.89 29.21 -41.47
C SER A 224 -5.85 27.71 -41.79
N ASP A 225 -6.06 27.41 -43.06
CA ASP A 225 -6.22 26.10 -43.70
C ASP A 225 -5.73 26.35 -45.13
N MET A 226 -4.40 26.35 -45.25
CA MET A 226 -3.61 26.97 -46.31
C MET A 226 -3.80 26.22 -47.64
N ASP A 227 -3.85 24.89 -47.61
CA ASP A 227 -4.16 24.05 -48.76
C ASP A 227 -5.68 23.81 -48.96
N GLY A 228 -6.48 24.06 -47.92
CA GLY A 228 -7.94 23.99 -47.94
C GLY A 228 -8.51 22.57 -47.84
N ASP A 229 -7.76 21.62 -47.29
CA ASP A 229 -8.18 20.23 -47.13
C ASP A 229 -9.15 20.03 -45.93
N GLY A 230 -9.23 21.02 -45.04
CA GLY A 230 -10.12 21.06 -43.88
C GLY A 230 -9.45 20.63 -42.56
N ILE A 231 -8.14 20.43 -42.55
CA ILE A 231 -7.30 20.34 -41.35
C ILE A 231 -6.74 21.75 -41.07
N PRO A 232 -6.80 22.26 -39.83
CA PRO A 232 -6.15 23.52 -39.48
C PRO A 232 -4.62 23.43 -39.63
N ASP A 233 -3.97 24.48 -40.12
CA ASP A 233 -2.51 24.50 -40.38
C ASP A 233 -1.67 24.05 -39.17
N ASP A 234 -2.08 24.36 -37.95
CA ASP A 234 -1.44 23.94 -36.68
C ASP A 234 -1.53 22.44 -36.38
N LEU A 235 -2.26 21.69 -37.20
CA LEU A 235 -2.49 20.25 -37.09
C LEU A 235 -2.23 19.52 -38.43
N ASP A 236 -1.67 20.19 -39.43
CA ASP A 236 -1.42 19.65 -40.76
C ASP A 236 0.05 19.27 -40.97
N GLU A 237 0.30 18.05 -41.45
CA GLU A 237 1.65 17.50 -41.72
C GLU A 237 2.21 17.90 -43.09
N ASP A 238 1.39 18.51 -43.96
CA ASP A 238 1.70 18.98 -45.34
C ASP A 238 0.93 20.29 -45.61
N LYS A 239 1.32 21.37 -44.91
CA LYS A 239 0.54 22.63 -44.77
C LYS A 239 0.19 23.29 -46.10
N ASP A 240 1.05 23.20 -47.12
CA ASP A 240 0.82 23.82 -48.43
C ASP A 240 0.20 22.86 -49.48
N GLY A 241 0.10 21.57 -49.13
CA GLY A 241 -0.53 20.51 -49.91
C GLY A 241 0.23 20.12 -51.19
N ASP A 242 1.53 20.37 -51.27
CA ASP A 242 2.35 20.06 -52.44
C ASP A 242 2.77 18.58 -52.52
N GLY A 243 2.65 17.85 -51.41
CA GLY A 243 2.97 16.43 -51.27
C GLY A 243 4.34 16.13 -50.65
N VAL A 244 5.03 17.13 -50.10
CA VAL A 244 6.25 17.01 -49.28
C VAL A 244 5.90 17.31 -47.82
N PRO A 245 6.19 16.42 -46.86
CA PRO A 245 5.90 16.71 -45.45
C PRO A 245 6.69 17.91 -44.93
N ASN A 246 6.08 18.75 -44.07
CA ASN A 246 6.66 20.03 -43.59
C ASN A 246 8.14 19.90 -43.14
N GLN A 247 8.47 18.86 -42.36
CA GLN A 247 9.83 18.61 -41.85
C GLN A 247 10.89 18.32 -42.95
N GLN A 248 10.46 18.08 -44.18
CA GLN A 248 11.31 17.80 -45.34
C GLN A 248 11.10 18.81 -46.47
N ASP A 249 10.32 19.87 -46.21
CA ASP A 249 10.07 20.94 -47.16
C ASP A 249 11.07 22.09 -47.00
N ASP A 250 11.52 22.63 -48.12
CA ASP A 250 12.42 23.78 -48.18
C ASP A 250 11.63 25.11 -48.29
N ASP A 251 10.30 25.09 -48.33
CA ASP A 251 9.35 26.22 -48.51
C ASP A 251 8.00 25.92 -47.80
N ILE A 252 7.98 25.87 -46.46
CA ILE A 252 6.91 25.27 -45.63
C ILE A 252 5.55 26.00 -45.76
N ASP A 253 5.55 27.31 -46.00
CA ASP A 253 4.34 28.12 -46.15
C ASP A 253 3.93 28.31 -47.64
N GLY A 254 4.69 27.73 -48.56
CA GLY A 254 4.43 27.72 -49.99
C GLY A 254 4.37 29.10 -50.66
N ASP A 255 4.95 30.14 -50.04
CA ASP A 255 4.89 31.51 -50.54
C ASP A 255 5.86 31.77 -51.72
N GLY A 256 6.81 30.84 -51.92
CA GLY A 256 7.83 30.86 -52.97
C GLY A 256 9.19 31.42 -52.53
N ILE A 257 9.39 31.65 -51.24
CA ILE A 257 10.65 32.03 -50.60
C ILE A 257 11.16 30.83 -49.79
N PRO A 258 12.34 30.27 -50.13
CA PRO A 258 12.83 29.12 -49.38
C PRO A 258 13.11 29.45 -47.90
N ASN A 259 12.80 28.52 -46.98
CA ASN A 259 12.87 28.68 -45.52
C ASN A 259 14.16 29.36 -45.02
N TYR A 260 15.32 29.03 -45.61
CA TYR A 260 16.61 29.61 -45.23
C TYR A 260 16.80 31.10 -45.62
N GLN A 261 15.87 31.64 -46.40
CA GLN A 261 15.78 33.04 -46.82
C GLN A 261 14.48 33.70 -46.34
N ASP A 262 13.64 32.97 -45.59
CA ASP A 262 12.41 33.49 -45.04
C ASP A 262 12.60 34.07 -43.62
N ASP A 263 11.91 35.17 -43.35
CA ASP A 263 11.88 35.84 -42.05
C ASP A 263 10.67 35.35 -41.18
N ASP A 264 9.76 34.53 -41.74
CA ASP A 264 8.53 34.00 -41.13
C ASP A 264 8.22 32.62 -41.78
N ILE A 265 8.92 31.55 -41.35
CA ILE A 265 9.02 30.25 -42.08
C ILE A 265 7.70 29.48 -42.13
N ASP A 266 6.85 29.59 -41.11
CA ASP A 266 5.58 28.87 -41.00
C ASP A 266 4.37 29.76 -41.37
N GLY A 267 4.62 31.03 -41.70
CA GLY A 267 3.62 31.95 -42.25
C GLY A 267 2.52 32.35 -41.28
N ASP A 268 2.72 32.15 -39.97
CA ASP A 268 1.71 32.41 -38.93
C ASP A 268 1.58 33.92 -38.59
N GLY A 269 2.55 34.73 -39.06
CA GLY A 269 2.63 36.17 -38.88
C GLY A 269 3.55 36.62 -37.73
N VAL A 270 4.31 35.70 -37.12
CA VAL A 270 5.32 35.94 -36.10
C VAL A 270 6.72 35.75 -36.71
N PRO A 271 7.61 36.77 -36.65
CA PRO A 271 8.94 36.62 -37.24
C PRO A 271 9.80 35.56 -36.52
N ASN A 272 10.57 34.79 -37.29
CA ASN A 272 11.45 33.69 -36.86
C ASN A 272 12.35 33.98 -35.65
N GLU A 273 12.78 35.24 -35.44
CA GLU A 273 13.61 35.65 -34.30
C GLU A 273 12.84 35.74 -32.97
N HIS A 274 11.51 35.77 -33.06
CA HIS A 274 10.57 35.90 -31.95
C HIS A 274 9.60 34.72 -31.87
N ASP A 275 9.77 33.76 -32.75
CA ASP A 275 9.02 32.51 -32.73
C ASP A 275 9.63 31.48 -31.79
N VAL A 276 8.78 30.76 -31.07
CA VAL A 276 9.12 29.66 -30.16
C VAL A 276 9.04 28.28 -30.85
N ASP A 277 8.37 28.20 -32.00
CA ASP A 277 8.14 27.01 -32.84
C ASP A 277 8.26 27.45 -34.31
N ARG A 278 9.50 27.57 -34.82
CA ARG A 278 9.79 28.35 -36.03
C ARG A 278 9.29 27.68 -37.31
N ASP A 279 9.15 26.37 -37.33
CA ASP A 279 8.58 25.63 -38.46
C ASP A 279 7.10 25.24 -38.21
N GLY A 280 6.56 25.62 -37.05
CA GLY A 280 5.17 25.46 -36.66
C GLY A 280 4.76 23.99 -36.61
N ASP A 281 5.68 23.08 -36.30
CA ASP A 281 5.46 21.64 -36.29
C ASP A 281 4.89 21.12 -34.94
N GLY A 282 4.75 22.03 -33.97
CA GLY A 282 4.22 21.76 -32.64
C GLY A 282 5.29 21.41 -31.60
N LEU A 283 6.58 21.42 -31.97
CA LEU A 283 7.73 21.28 -31.08
C LEU A 283 8.42 22.63 -30.87
N LEU A 284 9.02 22.82 -29.69
CA LEU A 284 9.76 24.06 -29.43
C LEU A 284 11.11 24.00 -30.13
N ASN A 285 11.59 25.15 -30.62
CA ASN A 285 12.90 25.29 -31.28
C ASN A 285 14.09 24.72 -30.47
N GLU A 286 13.98 24.60 -29.14
CA GLU A 286 15.02 23.99 -28.28
C GLU A 286 15.06 22.46 -28.36
N GLU A 287 13.99 21.82 -28.83
CA GLU A 287 13.86 20.37 -29.01
C GLU A 287 14.35 19.92 -30.40
N ASP A 288 14.36 20.81 -31.41
CA ASP A 288 14.83 20.53 -32.78
C ASP A 288 16.34 20.40 -32.93
N ASP A 289 17.11 21.13 -32.12
CA ASP A 289 18.59 21.05 -32.12
C ASP A 289 19.12 19.69 -31.60
N SER A 290 18.23 18.73 -31.32
CA SER A 290 18.52 17.38 -30.83
C SER A 290 18.39 16.28 -31.90
N ASP A 291 18.46 16.62 -33.19
CA ASP A 291 18.31 15.67 -34.29
C ASP A 291 19.65 15.03 -34.75
N GLY A 292 20.17 14.07 -33.98
CA GLY A 292 21.33 13.30 -34.43
C GLY A 292 21.69 12.08 -33.60
N GLU A 293 21.08 10.95 -33.95
CA GLU A 293 21.27 9.61 -33.40
C GLU A 293 20.50 9.32 -32.09
N LEU A 294 19.28 8.79 -32.29
CA LEU A 294 18.68 7.77 -31.42
C LEU A 294 19.60 6.54 -31.36
N ASP A 295 20.75 6.66 -30.72
CA ASP A 295 21.44 5.52 -30.15
C ASP A 295 20.86 5.32 -28.75
N ASP A 296 20.46 4.08 -28.45
CA ASP A 296 20.07 3.60 -27.13
C ASP A 296 20.98 4.23 -26.08
N ILE A 297 20.48 5.22 -25.34
CA ILE A 297 21.13 5.64 -24.10
C ILE A 297 21.04 4.40 -23.23
N GLU A 298 22.14 3.65 -23.15
CA GLU A 298 22.41 2.72 -22.06
C GLU A 298 22.48 3.58 -20.79
N THR A 299 21.31 4.01 -20.28
CA THR A 299 21.19 4.56 -18.94
C THR A 299 21.73 3.47 -18.04
N ARG A 300 22.87 3.74 -17.39
CA ARG A 300 23.38 2.78 -16.41
C ARG A 300 22.32 2.68 -15.33
N PRO A 301 22.11 1.50 -14.72
CA PRO A 301 21.09 1.37 -13.69
C PRO A 301 21.19 2.49 -12.65
N GLU A 302 22.41 2.86 -12.26
CA GLU A 302 22.71 3.97 -11.34
C GLU A 302 22.05 5.30 -11.75
N ASP A 303 22.10 5.65 -13.04
CA ASP A 303 21.54 6.89 -13.59
C ASP A 303 20.00 6.91 -13.44
N GLU A 304 19.34 5.75 -13.46
CA GLU A 304 17.89 5.64 -13.29
C GLU A 304 17.38 5.83 -11.84
N LEU A 305 18.25 5.79 -10.82
CA LEU A 305 17.84 6.02 -9.42
C LEU A 305 18.07 7.45 -8.94
N LEU A 306 18.71 8.27 -9.77
CA LEU A 306 18.98 9.66 -9.42
C LEU A 306 17.67 10.41 -9.36
N TRP A 307 17.33 10.87 -8.14
CA TRP A 307 16.20 11.75 -7.93
C TRP A 307 16.66 13.21 -8.14
N GLU A 308 15.96 13.96 -9.00
CA GLU A 308 16.35 15.30 -9.47
C GLU A 308 15.35 16.42 -9.08
N GLY A 309 14.48 16.20 -8.09
CA GLY A 309 13.44 17.17 -7.69
C GLY A 309 13.83 18.09 -6.53
N GLU A 310 12.86 18.89 -6.05
CA GLU A 310 12.91 19.57 -4.76
C GLU A 310 12.11 18.81 -3.69
N ILE A 311 12.62 18.79 -2.45
CA ILE A 311 12.00 18.01 -1.37
C ILE A 311 10.80 18.81 -0.85
N PRO A 312 9.58 18.24 -0.82
CA PRO A 312 8.41 18.93 -0.29
C PRO A 312 8.61 19.42 1.14
N ALA A 313 8.19 20.66 1.42
CA ALA A 313 8.33 21.30 2.73
C ALA A 313 7.48 20.59 3.81
N GLN A 314 6.25 20.23 3.48
CA GLN A 314 5.36 19.46 4.34
C GLN A 314 5.34 17.99 3.89
N ARG A 315 5.59 17.09 4.84
CA ARG A 315 5.62 15.63 4.64
C ARG A 315 4.90 14.95 5.78
N ARG A 316 4.17 13.87 5.48
CA ARG A 316 3.54 13.04 6.50
C ARG A 316 4.61 12.41 7.38
N SER A 317 4.37 12.41 8.69
CA SER A 317 5.26 11.72 9.64
C SER A 317 5.30 10.22 9.32
N ARG A 318 6.49 9.63 9.50
CA ARG A 318 6.76 8.20 9.32
C ARG A 318 7.10 7.53 10.66
N ASP A 319 6.88 8.21 11.78
CA ASP A 319 7.27 7.73 13.10
C ASP A 319 6.51 6.45 13.50
N HIS A 320 5.24 6.34 13.11
CA HIS A 320 4.43 5.13 13.32
C HIS A 320 4.99 3.91 12.58
N ILE A 321 5.69 4.08 11.45
CA ILE A 321 6.34 2.97 10.73
C ILE A 321 7.46 2.38 11.61
N ASN A 322 8.29 3.25 12.19
CA ASN A 322 9.37 2.84 13.07
C ASN A 322 8.85 2.16 14.33
N GLU A 323 7.77 2.67 14.91
CA GLU A 323 7.12 2.11 16.09
C GLU A 323 6.50 0.73 15.80
N LEU A 324 5.65 0.64 14.76
CA LEU A 324 4.90 -0.58 14.44
C LEU A 324 5.84 -1.70 13.99
N LEU A 325 6.86 -1.39 13.20
CA LEU A 325 7.87 -2.35 12.73
C LEU A 325 9.02 -2.57 13.74
N GLN A 326 8.98 -1.90 14.90
CA GLN A 326 9.96 -2.00 15.98
C GLN A 326 11.40 -1.76 15.52
N LEU A 327 11.63 -0.64 14.84
CA LEU A 327 12.93 -0.26 14.29
C LEU A 327 13.80 0.57 15.27
N ASP A 328 13.36 0.71 16.52
CA ASP A 328 14.10 1.41 17.58
C ASP A 328 15.29 0.60 18.13
N GLU A 329 16.17 1.25 18.91
CA GLU A 329 17.36 0.60 19.48
C GLU A 329 17.03 -0.42 20.58
N GLN A 330 15.95 -0.23 21.34
CA GLN A 330 15.56 -1.14 22.42
C GLN A 330 15.06 -2.48 21.85
N SER A 331 14.28 -2.42 20.78
CA SER A 331 13.81 -3.57 20.03
C SER A 331 14.96 -4.36 19.42
N ASN A 332 16.03 -3.69 18.99
CA ASN A 332 17.22 -4.33 18.43
C ASN A 332 17.87 -5.33 19.41
N ALA A 333 17.91 -5.04 20.71
CA ALA A 333 18.47 -5.96 21.71
C ALA A 333 17.62 -7.24 21.88
N ARG A 334 16.28 -7.09 21.92
CA ARG A 334 15.33 -8.20 22.00
C ARG A 334 15.36 -9.04 20.73
N GLU A 335 15.38 -8.37 19.59
CA GLU A 335 15.44 -8.99 18.27
C GLU A 335 16.74 -9.76 18.07
N LYS A 336 17.88 -9.20 18.45
CA LYS A 336 19.16 -9.92 18.41
C LYS A 336 19.14 -11.19 19.27
N ALA A 337 18.42 -11.19 20.38
CA ALA A 337 18.24 -12.40 21.18
C ALA A 337 17.38 -13.45 20.44
N ILE A 338 16.30 -13.01 19.79
CA ILE A 338 15.44 -13.86 18.95
C ILE A 338 16.21 -14.39 17.73
N ASP A 339 17.05 -13.59 17.08
CA ASP A 339 17.88 -13.99 15.93
C ASP A 339 18.84 -15.13 16.29
N ASN A 340 19.47 -15.05 17.46
CA ASN A 340 20.34 -16.12 17.95
C ASN A 340 19.56 -17.43 18.15
N VAL A 341 18.32 -17.36 18.62
CA VAL A 341 17.43 -18.52 18.74
C VAL A 341 17.01 -19.02 17.37
N ALA A 342 16.64 -18.12 16.46
CA ALA A 342 16.27 -18.42 15.09
C ALA A 342 17.38 -19.19 14.37
N GLU A 343 18.64 -18.77 14.45
CA GLU A 343 19.76 -19.50 13.85
C GLU A 343 19.87 -20.95 14.32
N VAL A 344 19.62 -21.22 15.60
CA VAL A 344 19.63 -22.59 16.15
C VAL A 344 18.53 -23.43 15.50
N ILE A 345 17.32 -22.87 15.38
CA ILE A 345 16.19 -23.55 14.77
C ILE A 345 16.42 -23.76 13.26
N LEU A 346 16.96 -22.78 12.53
CA LEU A 346 17.29 -22.92 11.11
C LEU A 346 18.32 -24.03 10.87
N ARG A 347 19.34 -24.15 11.74
CA ARG A 347 20.29 -25.28 11.71
C ARG A 347 19.61 -26.62 11.99
N ASP A 348 18.63 -26.66 12.90
CA ASP A 348 17.84 -27.87 13.14
C ASP A 348 16.95 -28.24 11.94
N ILE A 349 16.35 -27.27 11.25
CA ILE A 349 15.60 -27.47 9.99
C ILE A 349 16.54 -28.06 8.94
N LYS A 350 17.72 -27.47 8.74
CA LYS A 350 18.74 -28.01 7.81
C LYS A 350 19.09 -29.45 8.15
N ARG A 351 19.32 -29.76 9.43
CA ARG A 351 19.62 -31.13 9.88
C ARG A 351 18.48 -32.09 9.56
N THR A 352 17.23 -31.68 9.76
CA THR A 352 16.05 -32.49 9.41
C THR A 352 15.95 -32.70 7.90
N TYR A 353 16.18 -31.65 7.11
CA TYR A 353 16.21 -31.73 5.64
C TYR A 353 17.28 -32.73 5.15
N GLU A 354 18.52 -32.62 5.61
CA GLU A 354 19.62 -33.49 5.18
C GLU A 354 19.41 -34.96 5.56
N ASN A 355 18.83 -35.22 6.74
CA ASN A 355 18.69 -36.57 7.27
C ASN A 355 17.42 -37.30 6.82
N ALA A 356 16.30 -36.58 6.68
CA ALA A 356 14.99 -37.17 6.42
C ALA A 356 14.47 -36.91 5.00
N ILE A 357 14.67 -35.69 4.46
CA ILE A 357 14.05 -35.25 3.20
C ILE A 357 14.97 -35.55 2.00
N LYS A 358 16.20 -35.04 2.03
CA LYS A 358 17.19 -35.13 0.95
C LYS A 358 17.43 -36.55 0.42
N PRO A 359 17.46 -37.63 1.22
CA PRO A 359 17.66 -38.97 0.70
C PRO A 359 16.58 -39.42 -0.29
N LEU A 360 15.31 -39.08 -0.05
CA LEU A 360 14.21 -39.43 -0.95
C LEU A 360 14.11 -38.45 -2.13
N GLU A 361 14.36 -37.17 -1.90
CA GLU A 361 14.43 -36.16 -2.96
C GLU A 361 15.41 -36.56 -4.06
N VAL A 362 16.63 -36.97 -3.68
CA VAL A 362 17.68 -37.39 -4.63
C VAL A 362 17.37 -38.75 -5.25
N MET A 363 16.92 -39.73 -4.45
CA MET A 363 16.69 -41.09 -4.92
C MET A 363 15.55 -41.19 -5.93
N TYR A 364 14.49 -40.40 -5.74
CA TYR A 364 13.35 -40.33 -6.66
C TYR A 364 13.43 -39.15 -7.62
N LYS A 365 14.55 -38.41 -7.64
CA LYS A 365 14.82 -37.30 -8.57
C LYS A 365 13.73 -36.23 -8.58
N TYR A 366 13.24 -35.83 -7.41
CA TYR A 366 12.15 -34.85 -7.27
C TYR A 366 12.45 -33.51 -7.98
N ARG A 367 13.73 -33.12 -8.08
CA ARG A 367 14.17 -31.92 -8.78
C ARG A 367 13.89 -31.94 -10.29
N ASP A 368 13.81 -33.12 -10.90
CA ASP A 368 13.48 -33.25 -12.32
C ASP A 368 11.96 -33.15 -12.56
N LEU A 369 11.15 -33.26 -11.51
CA LEU A 369 9.70 -33.12 -11.56
C LEU A 369 9.26 -31.68 -11.29
N SER A 370 9.93 -30.99 -10.36
CA SER A 370 9.49 -29.70 -9.88
C SER A 370 10.65 -28.72 -9.71
N ASN A 371 10.44 -27.49 -10.18
CA ASN A 371 11.35 -26.35 -10.00
C ASN A 371 11.35 -25.77 -8.58
N ARG A 372 10.59 -26.38 -7.67
CA ARG A 372 10.49 -25.97 -6.27
C ARG A 372 11.61 -26.61 -5.46
N HIS A 373 12.51 -25.78 -4.96
CA HIS A 373 13.70 -26.20 -4.23
C HIS A 373 13.58 -25.78 -2.77
N PHE A 374 14.14 -26.60 -1.89
CA PHE A 374 14.30 -26.28 -0.48
C PHE A 374 15.73 -26.62 -0.08
N GLY A 375 16.59 -25.62 -0.02
CA GLY A 375 18.01 -25.74 0.27
C GLY A 375 18.48 -24.69 1.26
N ASP A 376 19.80 -24.52 1.35
CA ASP A 376 20.41 -23.54 2.25
C ASP A 376 19.92 -22.10 1.98
N PRO A 377 19.81 -21.63 0.72
CA PRO A 377 19.27 -20.29 0.45
C PRO A 377 17.85 -20.11 0.98
N GLU A 378 16.97 -21.09 0.83
CA GLU A 378 15.58 -20.99 1.31
C GLU A 378 15.46 -21.08 2.83
N ILE A 379 16.37 -21.79 3.49
CA ILE A 379 16.39 -21.98 4.95
C ILE A 379 16.97 -20.75 5.64
N PHE A 380 18.09 -20.22 5.16
CA PHE A 380 18.84 -19.15 5.83
C PHE A 380 18.59 -17.75 5.28
N SER A 381 17.77 -17.60 4.23
CA SER A 381 17.38 -16.28 3.76
C SER A 381 16.54 -15.53 4.80
N LYS A 382 16.72 -14.20 4.83
CA LYS A 382 15.80 -13.29 5.48
C LYS A 382 14.39 -13.44 4.88
N PRO A 383 13.34 -13.05 5.63
CA PRO A 383 11.99 -12.95 5.09
C PRO A 383 11.97 -12.14 3.80
N LEU A 384 11.24 -12.63 2.79
CA LEU A 384 11.10 -11.96 1.51
C LEU A 384 9.71 -11.32 1.40
N VAL A 385 9.69 -10.00 1.27
CA VAL A 385 8.48 -9.19 1.05
C VAL A 385 8.37 -8.91 -0.45
N LEU A 386 7.30 -9.37 -1.08
CA LEU A 386 7.13 -9.26 -2.53
C LEU A 386 6.07 -8.23 -2.90
N PHE A 387 6.42 -7.25 -3.71
CA PHE A 387 5.49 -6.29 -4.32
C PHE A 387 5.31 -6.61 -5.80
N MET A 388 4.05 -6.70 -6.23
CA MET A 388 3.67 -7.06 -7.59
C MET A 388 2.33 -6.44 -7.95
N GLY A 389 2.03 -6.29 -9.24
CA GLY A 389 0.81 -5.65 -9.71
C GLY A 389 0.99 -4.90 -11.03
N PRO A 390 -0.10 -4.36 -11.60
CA PRO A 390 -0.07 -3.63 -12.86
C PRO A 390 0.91 -2.46 -12.85
N TRP A 391 1.31 -2.03 -14.03
CA TRP A 391 2.09 -0.81 -14.19
C TRP A 391 1.34 0.41 -13.61
N SER A 392 2.09 1.38 -13.07
CA SER A 392 1.53 2.58 -12.41
C SER A 392 0.78 2.34 -11.07
N GLY A 393 0.71 1.12 -10.54
CA GLY A 393 0.10 0.85 -9.22
C GLY A 393 0.79 1.52 -8.00
N GLY A 394 2.01 2.05 -8.16
CA GLY A 394 2.75 2.70 -7.08
C GLY A 394 3.62 1.75 -6.22
N LYS A 395 4.01 0.60 -6.76
CA LYS A 395 4.91 -0.37 -6.11
C LYS A 395 6.23 0.27 -5.64
N SER A 396 6.93 0.95 -6.55
CA SER A 396 8.21 1.60 -6.28
C SER A 396 8.05 2.72 -5.23
N SER A 397 6.96 3.51 -5.32
CA SER A 397 6.62 4.55 -4.35
C SER A 397 6.42 3.98 -2.94
N ILE A 398 5.67 2.89 -2.80
CA ILE A 398 5.47 2.20 -1.50
C ILE A 398 6.81 1.76 -0.92
N ILE A 399 7.70 1.18 -1.74
CA ILE A 399 9.00 0.70 -1.27
C ILE A 399 9.86 1.87 -0.80
N ASN A 400 9.90 2.97 -1.56
CA ASN A 400 10.60 4.18 -1.15
C ASN A 400 10.03 4.75 0.15
N TYR A 401 8.70 4.80 0.28
CA TYR A 401 8.01 5.25 1.48
C TYR A 401 8.34 4.38 2.71
N LEU A 402 8.37 3.05 2.56
CA LEU A 402 8.73 2.14 3.66
C LEU A 402 10.20 2.25 4.07
N THR A 403 11.07 2.56 3.12
CA THR A 403 12.52 2.54 3.32
C THR A 403 13.14 3.91 3.62
N ASP A 404 12.34 4.98 3.64
CA ASP A 404 12.82 6.38 3.75
C ASP A 404 13.71 6.80 2.59
N ASN A 405 13.38 6.31 1.40
CA ASN A 405 14.24 6.40 0.22
C ASN A 405 13.61 7.26 -0.90
N GLU A 406 12.50 7.96 -0.63
CA GLU A 406 11.74 8.71 -1.64
C GLU A 406 12.51 9.86 -2.28
N TYR A 407 13.34 10.54 -1.50
CA TYR A 407 14.03 11.77 -1.91
C TYR A 407 15.55 11.60 -1.84
N THR A 408 16.04 10.42 -2.24
CA THR A 408 17.47 10.11 -2.25
C THR A 408 17.94 9.82 -3.68
N PRO A 409 19.24 9.94 -3.99
CA PRO A 409 19.82 9.55 -5.28
C PRO A 409 19.74 8.04 -5.58
N HIS A 410 19.19 7.25 -4.66
CA HIS A 410 19.02 5.81 -4.79
C HIS A 410 17.53 5.43 -4.72
N SER A 411 16.63 6.40 -4.79
CA SER A 411 15.18 6.20 -4.86
C SER A 411 14.83 5.31 -6.06
N LEU A 412 13.93 4.35 -5.87
CA LEU A 412 13.40 3.61 -7.02
C LEU A 412 12.60 4.60 -7.87
N ARG A 413 12.87 4.63 -9.17
CA ARG A 413 12.17 5.53 -10.10
C ARG A 413 10.66 5.36 -9.99
N SER A 414 9.97 6.42 -9.57
CA SER A 414 8.51 6.50 -9.51
C SER A 414 8.03 7.63 -10.42
N GLY A 415 7.55 7.27 -11.62
CA GLY A 415 7.08 8.24 -12.61
C GLY A 415 5.99 7.66 -13.51
N ALA A 416 5.29 8.55 -14.22
CA ALA A 416 4.26 8.18 -15.19
C ALA A 416 4.84 7.61 -16.49
N GLU A 417 6.15 7.71 -16.70
CA GLU A 417 6.81 7.19 -17.90
C GLU A 417 7.14 5.70 -17.79
N PRO A 418 7.03 4.92 -18.89
CA PRO A 418 7.44 3.53 -18.91
C PRO A 418 8.96 3.40 -18.73
N SER A 419 9.39 3.12 -17.50
CA SER A 419 10.79 2.77 -17.22
C SER A 419 11.11 1.32 -17.63
N PRO A 420 12.38 0.98 -17.86
CA PRO A 420 12.75 -0.41 -18.12
C PRO A 420 12.32 -1.32 -16.97
N ALA A 421 11.74 -2.47 -17.33
CA ALA A 421 11.16 -3.42 -16.39
C ALA A 421 12.23 -4.23 -15.65
N TYR A 422 12.80 -3.67 -14.57
CA TYR A 422 13.72 -4.38 -13.67
C TYR A 422 13.00 -5.09 -12.52
N PHE A 423 13.54 -6.22 -12.10
CA PHE A 423 13.26 -6.79 -10.78
C PHE A 423 14.19 -6.11 -9.76
N ASN A 424 13.64 -5.24 -8.93
CA ASN A 424 14.41 -4.53 -7.91
C ASN A 424 14.45 -5.37 -6.63
N ILE A 425 15.65 -5.65 -6.13
CA ILE A 425 15.89 -6.42 -4.91
C ILE A 425 16.62 -5.55 -3.91
N LEU A 426 15.91 -5.08 -2.89
CA LEU A 426 16.46 -4.26 -1.82
C LEU A 426 16.95 -5.16 -0.68
N MET A 427 18.20 -4.92 -0.28
CA MET A 427 18.91 -5.69 0.73
C MET A 427 19.64 -4.77 1.69
N TRP A 428 19.96 -5.29 2.86
CA TRP A 428 20.83 -4.56 3.77
C TRP A 428 22.29 -4.61 3.32
N GLY A 429 22.96 -3.47 3.43
CA GLY A 429 24.42 -3.35 3.30
C GLY A 429 24.93 -2.24 4.20
N ASN A 430 26.22 -2.28 4.54
CA ASN A 430 26.85 -1.22 5.35
C ASN A 430 26.92 0.12 4.58
N GLU A 431 26.95 0.05 3.26
CA GLU A 431 27.06 1.18 2.34
C GLU A 431 26.02 1.00 1.24
N THR A 432 25.60 2.12 0.64
CA THR A 432 24.68 2.06 -0.48
C THR A 432 25.42 1.61 -1.74
N GLU A 433 24.96 0.50 -2.33
CA GLU A 433 25.60 -0.13 -3.49
C GLU A 433 24.52 -0.65 -4.44
N VAL A 434 24.62 -0.28 -5.72
CA VAL A 434 23.81 -0.88 -6.80
C VAL A 434 24.55 -2.11 -7.31
N LEU A 435 23.86 -3.25 -7.38
CA LEU A 435 24.38 -4.50 -7.90
C LEU A 435 23.71 -4.82 -9.23
N ASP A 436 24.51 -5.23 -10.21
CA ASP A 436 23.99 -5.83 -11.43
C ASP A 436 23.46 -7.26 -11.19
N GLY A 437 22.74 -7.81 -12.17
CA GLY A 437 22.15 -9.14 -12.04
C GLY A 437 23.15 -10.27 -11.90
N THR A 438 24.36 -10.16 -12.46
CA THR A 438 25.40 -11.18 -12.34
C THR A 438 26.00 -11.17 -10.93
N GLN A 439 26.23 -9.99 -10.34
CA GLN A 439 26.63 -9.83 -8.95
C GLN A 439 25.55 -10.33 -7.99
N LEU A 440 24.28 -10.04 -8.29
CA LEU A 440 23.15 -10.49 -7.49
C LEU A 440 22.99 -12.02 -7.56
N ALA A 441 23.14 -12.62 -8.74
CA ALA A 441 23.15 -14.07 -8.93
C ALA A 441 24.38 -14.75 -8.28
N ALA A 442 25.45 -14.01 -7.98
CA ALA A 442 26.56 -14.53 -7.19
C ALA A 442 26.24 -14.59 -5.68
N ASP A 443 25.27 -13.81 -5.20
CA ASP A 443 24.77 -13.93 -3.82
C ASP A 443 24.09 -15.28 -3.62
N TYR A 444 24.43 -15.98 -2.54
CA TYR A 444 23.88 -17.32 -2.28
C TYR A 444 22.35 -17.31 -2.14
N THR A 445 21.75 -16.19 -1.74
CA THR A 445 20.30 -16.00 -1.58
C THR A 445 19.58 -16.05 -2.93
N PHE A 446 20.19 -15.46 -3.96
CA PHE A 446 19.60 -15.24 -5.28
C PHE A 446 20.26 -16.05 -6.39
N SER A 447 21.26 -16.89 -6.08
CA SER A 447 21.95 -17.74 -7.06
C SER A 447 21.03 -18.69 -7.82
N GLY A 448 19.84 -18.98 -7.29
CA GLY A 448 18.82 -19.75 -7.97
C GLY A 448 18.24 -19.07 -9.22
N LEU A 449 18.44 -17.75 -9.39
CA LEU A 449 17.95 -16.97 -10.53
C LEU A 449 18.78 -17.21 -11.81
N GLN A 450 20.06 -17.59 -11.66
CA GLN A 450 20.95 -17.89 -12.80
C GLN A 450 20.38 -18.94 -13.77
N LYS A 451 19.51 -19.84 -13.28
CA LYS A 451 18.86 -20.87 -14.10
C LYS A 451 17.97 -20.31 -15.21
N PHE A 452 17.53 -19.07 -15.09
CA PHE A 452 16.68 -18.40 -16.09
C PHE A 452 17.49 -17.77 -17.23
N GLY A 453 18.82 -17.77 -17.11
CA GLY A 453 19.75 -17.31 -18.15
C GLY A 453 20.00 -15.80 -18.12
N GLN A 454 20.90 -15.37 -19.02
CA GLN A 454 21.39 -14.00 -19.09
C GLN A 454 20.27 -12.95 -19.25
N GLY A 455 19.22 -13.27 -20.01
CA GLY A 455 18.12 -12.33 -20.24
C GLY A 455 17.37 -11.93 -18.98
N LEU A 456 17.34 -12.78 -17.93
CA LEU A 456 16.84 -12.36 -16.62
C LEU A 456 17.91 -11.55 -15.87
N GLU A 457 19.18 -11.98 -15.88
CA GLU A 457 20.27 -11.26 -15.21
C GLU A 457 20.36 -9.80 -15.68
N ASP A 458 20.18 -9.54 -16.98
CA ASP A 458 20.16 -8.18 -17.53
C ASP A 458 18.95 -7.34 -17.05
N ARG A 459 17.96 -7.98 -16.42
CA ARG A 459 16.76 -7.37 -15.84
C ARG A 459 16.68 -7.51 -14.32
N LEU A 460 17.74 -8.01 -13.67
CA LEU A 460 17.85 -8.06 -12.22
C LEU A 460 18.66 -6.87 -11.73
N ARG A 461 18.16 -6.25 -10.65
CA ARG A 461 18.83 -5.13 -10.02
C ARG A 461 18.84 -5.31 -8.51
N GLY A 462 20.03 -5.31 -7.92
CA GLY A 462 20.18 -5.29 -6.47
C GLY A 462 20.43 -3.88 -5.95
N LEU A 463 19.85 -3.54 -4.80
CA LEU A 463 20.11 -2.28 -4.11
C LEU A 463 20.41 -2.58 -2.63
N LYS A 464 21.68 -2.48 -2.25
CA LYS A 464 22.09 -2.58 -0.85
C LYS A 464 22.02 -1.22 -0.21
N MET A 465 21.43 -1.11 0.98
CA MET A 465 21.34 0.15 1.72
C MET A 465 21.43 -0.09 3.24
N PRO A 466 21.98 0.86 4.02
CA PRO A 466 22.09 0.78 5.48
C PRO A 466 20.78 1.17 6.19
N ILE A 467 19.68 0.50 5.84
CA ILE A 467 18.33 0.81 6.34
C ILE A 467 17.90 -0.26 7.35
N LYS A 468 17.40 0.17 8.51
CA LYS A 468 17.02 -0.72 9.62
C LYS A 468 15.97 -1.76 9.23
N LEU A 469 15.00 -1.40 8.39
CA LEU A 469 14.00 -2.35 7.90
C LEU A 469 14.67 -3.50 7.10
N LEU A 470 15.68 -3.18 6.28
CA LEU A 470 16.40 -4.16 5.46
C LEU A 470 17.30 -5.08 6.30
N GLU A 471 17.66 -4.70 7.54
CA GLU A 471 18.29 -5.62 8.49
C GLU A 471 17.40 -6.85 8.73
N LYS A 472 16.09 -6.63 8.72
CA LYS A 472 15.08 -7.65 9.03
C LYS A 472 14.57 -8.39 7.81
N VAL A 473 14.41 -7.71 6.67
CA VAL A 473 13.77 -8.27 5.46
C VAL A 473 14.55 -8.00 4.18
N ASN A 474 14.29 -8.80 3.16
CA ASN A 474 14.61 -8.46 1.77
C ASN A 474 13.31 -8.04 1.08
N ILE A 475 13.31 -6.91 0.39
CA ILE A 475 12.14 -6.42 -0.36
C ILE A 475 12.39 -6.65 -1.84
N VAL A 476 11.42 -7.23 -2.53
CA VAL A 476 11.48 -7.47 -3.97
C VAL A 476 10.32 -6.78 -4.65
N GLU A 477 10.64 -6.00 -5.68
CA GLU A 477 9.68 -5.46 -6.63
C GLU A 477 9.72 -6.29 -7.92
N ILE A 478 8.57 -6.80 -8.33
CA ILE A 478 8.38 -7.32 -9.69
C ILE A 478 7.98 -6.15 -10.59
N PRO A 479 8.58 -6.03 -11.80
CA PRO A 479 8.24 -4.95 -12.71
C PRO A 479 6.74 -4.91 -13.03
N GLY A 480 6.22 -3.70 -13.27
CA GLY A 480 4.81 -3.49 -13.58
C GLY A 480 4.35 -4.32 -14.78
N ILE A 481 3.24 -5.04 -14.61
CA ILE A 481 2.64 -5.83 -15.68
C ILE A 481 1.92 -4.86 -16.63
N LEU A 482 2.37 -4.78 -17.88
CA LEU A 482 1.74 -3.97 -18.92
C LEU A 482 0.61 -4.79 -19.57
N GLU A 483 -0.62 -4.29 -19.52
CA GLU A 483 -1.79 -4.98 -20.07
C GLU A 483 -1.91 -4.84 -21.59
N VAL A 484 -1.32 -3.78 -22.15
CA VAL A 484 -1.41 -3.44 -23.57
C VAL A 484 -0.02 -3.50 -24.18
N ARG A 485 0.38 -4.66 -24.71
CA ARG A 485 1.22 -4.80 -25.92
C ARG A 485 1.30 -6.27 -26.35
N LYS A 486 1.08 -6.51 -27.65
CA LYS A 486 1.35 -7.80 -28.31
C LYS A 486 2.81 -8.16 -28.08
N GLN A 487 3.05 -9.27 -27.36
CA GLN A 487 4.33 -9.98 -27.32
C GLN A 487 5.55 -9.07 -27.15
N VAL A 488 5.74 -8.48 -25.96
CA VAL A 488 7.10 -8.12 -25.55
C VAL A 488 7.88 -9.42 -25.56
N SER A 489 8.84 -9.54 -26.48
CA SER A 489 9.64 -10.74 -26.67
C SER A 489 10.19 -11.20 -25.33
N ARG A 490 9.76 -12.38 -24.87
CA ARG A 490 10.22 -12.96 -23.60
C ARG A 490 11.71 -13.30 -23.72
N LEU A 491 12.57 -12.32 -23.45
CA LEU A 491 14.03 -12.46 -23.31
C LEU A 491 14.40 -13.57 -22.30
N PHE A 492 13.47 -13.88 -21.39
CA PHE A 492 13.53 -14.93 -20.39
C PHE A 492 12.10 -15.40 -20.02
N PRO A 493 11.93 -16.57 -19.39
CA PRO A 493 10.62 -17.06 -18.96
C PRO A 493 10.09 -16.25 -17.76
N PHE A 494 9.46 -15.11 -18.03
CA PHE A 494 8.95 -14.17 -17.02
C PHE A 494 8.07 -14.83 -15.95
N ASN A 495 7.06 -15.61 -16.37
CA ASN A 495 6.15 -16.30 -15.46
C ASN A 495 6.88 -17.27 -14.51
N ASP A 496 7.89 -17.98 -14.99
CA ASP A 496 8.67 -18.90 -14.16
C ASP A 496 9.57 -18.14 -13.16
N ALA A 497 10.06 -16.96 -13.55
CA ALA A 497 10.82 -16.06 -12.68
C ALA A 497 9.91 -15.47 -11.58
N CYS A 498 8.72 -14.98 -11.92
CA CYS A 498 7.72 -14.53 -10.95
C CYS A 498 7.36 -15.65 -9.97
N GLN A 499 7.11 -16.86 -10.49
CA GLN A 499 6.82 -18.03 -9.65
C GLN A 499 7.98 -18.34 -8.68
N TRP A 500 9.23 -18.10 -9.06
CA TRP A 500 10.38 -18.31 -8.19
C TRP A 500 10.36 -17.39 -6.96
N PHE A 501 9.98 -16.12 -7.15
CA PHE A 501 9.82 -15.14 -6.08
C PHE A 501 8.59 -15.44 -5.23
N ILE A 502 7.43 -15.69 -5.87
CA ILE A 502 6.19 -16.11 -5.20
C ILE A 502 6.43 -17.34 -4.33
N ASP A 503 7.23 -18.29 -4.81
CA ASP A 503 7.50 -19.52 -4.07
C ASP A 503 8.31 -19.31 -2.79
N ARG A 504 9.06 -18.20 -2.71
CA ARG A 504 9.97 -17.82 -1.61
C ARG A 504 9.45 -16.68 -0.74
N ALA A 505 8.46 -15.94 -1.21
CA ALA A 505 7.85 -14.84 -0.47
C ALA A 505 7.21 -15.32 0.83
N ASP A 506 7.48 -14.60 1.90
CA ASP A 506 6.83 -14.80 3.19
C ASP A 506 5.48 -14.04 3.22
N ILE A 507 5.44 -12.87 2.59
CA ILE A 507 4.24 -12.05 2.35
C ILE A 507 4.28 -11.45 0.94
N ILE A 508 3.11 -11.35 0.30
CA ILE A 508 2.94 -10.87 -1.07
C ILE A 508 1.92 -9.74 -1.06
N PHE A 509 2.29 -8.58 -1.61
CA PHE A 509 1.43 -7.43 -1.79
C PHE A 509 1.13 -7.22 -3.27
N LEU A 510 -0.16 -7.35 -3.61
CA LEU A 510 -0.71 -7.01 -4.92
C LEU A 510 -1.16 -5.55 -4.90
N VAL A 511 -0.47 -4.69 -5.63
CA VAL A 511 -0.70 -3.24 -5.60
C VAL A 511 -1.52 -2.80 -6.81
N TYR A 512 -2.67 -2.20 -6.55
CA TYR A 512 -3.59 -1.66 -7.55
C TYR A 512 -3.81 -0.16 -7.36
N ASP A 513 -4.13 0.51 -8.46
CA ASP A 513 -4.50 1.91 -8.54
C ASP A 513 -6.02 2.00 -8.75
N PRO A 514 -6.79 2.81 -7.99
CA PRO A 514 -8.22 3.02 -8.15
C PRO A 514 -8.65 3.34 -9.58
N ALA A 515 -7.83 4.05 -10.34
CA ALA A 515 -8.12 4.40 -11.73
C ALA A 515 -7.92 3.23 -12.71
N LYS A 516 -7.27 2.13 -12.29
CA LYS A 516 -6.89 0.98 -13.12
C LYS A 516 -7.12 -0.35 -12.39
N LEU A 517 -8.38 -0.76 -12.33
CA LEU A 517 -8.83 -2.01 -11.69
C LEU A 517 -8.98 -3.19 -12.66
N ASP A 518 -8.76 -2.96 -13.95
CA ASP A 518 -8.87 -4.00 -14.97
C ASP A 518 -7.82 -5.09 -14.74
N VAL A 519 -8.21 -6.34 -15.06
CA VAL A 519 -7.34 -7.50 -14.94
C VAL A 519 -7.15 -8.09 -16.32
N GLY A 520 -6.03 -7.76 -16.95
CA GLY A 520 -5.63 -8.32 -18.23
C GLY A 520 -5.11 -9.76 -18.15
N PRO A 521 -4.87 -10.43 -19.30
CA PRO A 521 -4.43 -11.84 -19.36
C PRO A 521 -3.09 -12.13 -18.67
N GLU A 522 -2.16 -11.17 -18.67
CA GLU A 522 -0.86 -11.34 -17.99
C GLU A 522 -1.01 -11.22 -16.46
N THR A 523 -1.85 -10.29 -15.99
CA THR A 523 -2.22 -10.18 -14.57
C THR A 523 -2.98 -11.43 -14.12
N GLU A 524 -3.90 -11.94 -14.93
CA GLU A 524 -4.61 -13.22 -14.69
C GLU A 524 -3.63 -14.40 -14.56
N ALA A 525 -2.66 -14.52 -15.47
CA ALA A 525 -1.66 -15.59 -15.44
C ALA A 525 -0.78 -15.56 -14.18
N ILE A 526 -0.62 -14.39 -13.57
CA ILE A 526 0.12 -14.20 -12.32
C ILE A 526 -0.78 -14.49 -11.11
N LEU A 527 -2.04 -14.04 -11.12
CA LEU A 527 -3.01 -14.39 -10.09
C LEU A 527 -3.24 -15.91 -10.03
N ASP A 528 -3.20 -16.61 -11.16
CA ASP A 528 -3.24 -18.08 -11.23
C ASP A 528 -2.06 -18.73 -10.48
N GLN A 529 -0.87 -18.14 -10.54
CA GLN A 529 0.31 -18.62 -9.80
C GLN A 529 0.21 -18.41 -8.28
N LEU A 530 -0.64 -17.48 -7.83
CA LEU A 530 -0.90 -17.22 -6.42
C LEU A 530 -1.90 -18.20 -5.79
N LYS A 531 -2.55 -19.05 -6.59
CA LYS A 531 -3.44 -20.10 -6.08
C LYS A 531 -2.71 -21.04 -5.11
N GLY A 532 -3.32 -21.29 -3.95
CA GLY A 532 -2.72 -22.02 -2.84
C GLY A 532 -1.77 -21.19 -1.96
N ARG A 533 -1.66 -19.88 -2.19
CA ARG A 533 -0.89 -18.92 -1.38
C ARG A 533 -1.73 -17.75 -0.86
N GLU A 534 -3.04 -17.90 -0.85
CA GLU A 534 -4.00 -16.84 -0.51
C GLU A 534 -3.77 -16.29 0.90
N TYR A 535 -3.36 -17.15 1.86
CA TYR A 535 -3.00 -16.72 3.22
C TYR A 535 -1.80 -15.76 3.28
N GLN A 536 -0.89 -15.81 2.31
CA GLN A 536 0.29 -14.95 2.25
C GLN A 536 0.05 -13.69 1.40
N THR A 537 -1.03 -13.66 0.62
CA THR A 537 -1.35 -12.57 -0.31
C THR A 537 -2.22 -11.52 0.37
N ARG A 538 -1.89 -10.26 0.13
CA ARG A 538 -2.62 -9.06 0.53
C ARG A 538 -2.78 -8.17 -0.67
N ILE A 539 -3.90 -7.49 -0.77
CA ILE A 539 -4.16 -6.50 -1.82
C ILE A 539 -4.01 -5.12 -1.19
N ILE A 540 -3.31 -4.24 -1.89
CA ILE A 540 -3.19 -2.82 -1.55
C ILE A 540 -3.86 -2.04 -2.68
N LEU A 541 -4.95 -1.37 -2.35
CA LEU A 541 -5.53 -0.32 -3.19
C LEU A 541 -4.82 0.98 -2.79
N ASN A 542 -3.80 1.35 -3.57
CA ASN A 542 -2.91 2.49 -3.30
C ASN A 542 -3.44 3.75 -3.98
N LYS A 543 -2.99 4.96 -3.60
CA LYS A 543 -3.52 6.24 -4.11
C LYS A 543 -5.02 6.44 -3.84
N ALA A 544 -5.52 5.83 -2.76
CA ALA A 544 -6.93 5.94 -2.40
C ALA A 544 -7.33 7.35 -1.93
N ASP A 545 -6.36 8.22 -1.66
CA ASP A 545 -6.56 9.65 -1.41
C ASP A 545 -7.06 10.40 -2.64
N THR A 546 -6.85 9.88 -3.85
CA THR A 546 -7.35 10.52 -5.08
C THR A 546 -8.82 10.21 -5.37
N VAL A 547 -9.51 9.50 -4.47
CA VAL A 547 -10.88 9.02 -4.66
C VAL A 547 -11.74 9.55 -3.52
N LYS A 548 -12.92 10.05 -3.88
CA LYS A 548 -13.90 10.54 -2.90
C LYS A 548 -14.36 9.42 -1.96
N PRO A 549 -14.64 9.70 -0.67
CA PRO A 549 -15.08 8.69 0.29
C PRO A 549 -16.25 7.83 -0.19
N GLU A 550 -17.27 8.45 -0.80
CA GLU A 550 -18.46 7.77 -1.33
C GLU A 550 -18.17 6.75 -2.44
N GLU A 551 -17.15 7.02 -3.26
CA GLU A 551 -16.77 6.16 -4.38
C GLU A 551 -15.80 5.05 -3.95
N LEU A 552 -15.11 5.24 -2.83
CA LEU A 552 -14.05 4.35 -2.38
C LEU A 552 -14.53 2.92 -2.15
N LEU A 553 -15.72 2.76 -1.54
CA LEU A 553 -16.37 1.46 -1.35
C LEU A 553 -16.73 0.79 -2.68
N ARG A 554 -17.15 1.59 -3.68
CA ARG A 554 -17.48 1.08 -5.02
C ARG A 554 -16.24 0.59 -5.75
N VAL A 555 -15.15 1.36 -5.70
CA VAL A 555 -13.84 1.00 -6.27
C VAL A 555 -13.31 -0.28 -5.62
N GLN A 556 -13.35 -0.35 -4.29
CA GLN A 556 -12.91 -1.54 -3.55
C GLN A 556 -13.75 -2.77 -3.91
N SER A 557 -15.07 -2.62 -3.99
CA SER A 557 -15.99 -3.70 -4.36
C SER A 557 -15.75 -4.19 -5.79
N ALA A 558 -15.50 -3.26 -6.73
CA ALA A 558 -15.17 -3.60 -8.11
C ALA A 558 -13.86 -4.39 -8.22
N LEU A 559 -12.83 -3.99 -7.47
CA LEU A 559 -11.56 -4.71 -7.42
C LEU A 559 -11.73 -6.14 -6.90
N ILE A 560 -12.46 -6.30 -5.79
CA ILE A 560 -12.75 -7.63 -5.22
C ILE A 560 -13.53 -8.47 -6.22
N TRP A 561 -14.52 -7.90 -6.91
CA TRP A 561 -15.30 -8.60 -7.93
C TRP A 561 -14.44 -9.10 -9.10
N ASN A 562 -13.49 -8.30 -9.56
CA ASN A 562 -12.60 -8.66 -10.66
C ASN A 562 -11.58 -9.74 -10.27
N ILE A 563 -11.07 -9.70 -9.04
CA ILE A 563 -10.02 -10.62 -8.58
C ILE A 563 -10.58 -11.92 -7.99
N SER A 564 -11.76 -11.87 -7.35
CA SER A 564 -12.36 -13.01 -6.64
C SER A 564 -12.48 -14.29 -7.51
N PRO A 565 -12.95 -14.24 -8.77
CA PRO A 565 -13.01 -15.44 -9.62
C PRO A 565 -11.64 -16.08 -9.91
N LEU A 566 -10.58 -15.27 -9.87
CA LEU A 566 -9.22 -15.71 -10.16
C LEU A 566 -8.53 -16.27 -8.91
N MET A 567 -8.97 -15.85 -7.73
CA MET A 567 -8.54 -16.41 -6.45
C MET A 567 -9.36 -17.67 -6.14
N SER A 568 -8.71 -18.83 -6.07
CA SER A 568 -9.39 -20.11 -5.80
C SER A 568 -9.78 -20.31 -4.33
N SER A 569 -10.08 -19.23 -3.61
CA SER A 569 -10.41 -19.21 -2.19
C SER A 569 -11.91 -18.93 -1.98
N ALA A 570 -12.49 -19.59 -0.99
CA ALA A 570 -13.84 -19.31 -0.53
C ALA A 570 -13.92 -18.07 0.38
N GLN A 571 -12.78 -17.63 0.93
CA GLN A 571 -12.68 -16.41 1.73
C GLN A 571 -12.20 -15.24 0.86
N PRO A 572 -12.78 -14.04 1.03
CA PRO A 572 -12.34 -12.86 0.30
C PRO A 572 -10.89 -12.50 0.67
N PRO A 573 -10.10 -12.00 -0.29
CA PRO A 573 -8.74 -11.53 -0.02
C PRO A 573 -8.79 -10.29 0.89
N LEU A 574 -7.78 -10.15 1.76
CA LEU A 574 -7.65 -8.95 2.59
C LEU A 574 -7.18 -7.78 1.72
N VAL A 575 -7.90 -6.67 1.76
CA VAL A 575 -7.63 -5.44 1.00
C VAL A 575 -7.32 -4.30 1.96
N TYR A 576 -6.20 -3.61 1.74
CA TYR A 576 -5.86 -2.37 2.44
C TYR A 576 -6.06 -1.19 1.48
N THR A 577 -6.87 -0.23 1.91
CA THR A 577 -7.13 1.00 1.16
C THR A 577 -6.26 2.11 1.72
N THR A 578 -5.23 2.52 0.97
CA THR A 578 -4.14 3.34 1.50
C THR A 578 -3.64 4.36 0.48
N SER A 579 -2.87 5.33 0.95
CA SER A 579 -1.95 6.10 0.09
C SER A 579 -0.59 6.09 0.76
N LEU A 580 0.37 5.38 0.17
CA LEU A 580 1.65 5.04 0.81
C LEU A 580 2.80 5.82 0.18
N TRP A 581 2.84 7.12 0.47
CA TRP A 581 3.90 8.06 0.06
C TRP A 581 4.09 9.21 1.07
N GLY A 582 5.24 9.89 1.09
CA GLY A 582 5.49 10.96 2.05
C GLY A 582 4.66 12.23 1.88
N ARG A 583 3.88 12.37 0.80
CA ARG A 583 3.05 13.56 0.53
C ARG A 583 1.82 13.60 1.44
N PRO A 584 1.32 14.81 1.80
CA PRO A 584 0.01 14.97 2.41
C PRO A 584 -1.08 14.26 1.59
N TYR A 585 -2.17 13.87 2.26
CA TYR A 585 -3.34 13.36 1.54
C TYR A 585 -3.97 14.50 0.72
N GLN A 586 -4.70 14.15 -0.33
CA GLN A 586 -5.49 15.13 -1.09
C GLN A 586 -6.69 15.61 -0.27
N ASP A 587 -7.15 16.81 -0.56
CA ASP A 587 -8.29 17.43 0.13
C ASP A 587 -9.57 16.59 -0.08
N GLY A 588 -10.35 16.41 0.99
CA GLY A 588 -11.53 15.53 1.00
C GLY A 588 -11.22 14.03 1.02
N ALA A 589 -9.95 13.60 1.10
CA ALA A 589 -9.62 12.20 1.30
C ALA A 589 -9.99 11.73 2.71
N PRO A 590 -10.44 10.48 2.90
CA PRO A 590 -10.77 9.95 4.23
C PRO A 590 -9.49 9.62 5.03
N ALA A 591 -8.78 10.64 5.49
CA ALA A 591 -7.43 10.55 6.06
C ALA A 591 -7.34 9.58 7.26
N ARG A 592 -8.33 9.61 8.17
CA ARG A 592 -8.42 8.71 9.33
C ARG A 592 -8.51 7.25 8.90
N LEU A 593 -9.35 6.94 7.90
CA LEU A 593 -9.47 5.60 7.32
C LEU A 593 -8.15 5.16 6.67
N LEU A 594 -7.57 6.00 5.81
CA LEU A 594 -6.32 5.70 5.10
C LEU A 594 -5.17 5.42 6.06
N LEU A 595 -5.04 6.23 7.13
CA LEU A 595 -4.04 6.03 8.17
C LEU A 595 -4.30 4.75 8.97
N ALA A 596 -5.56 4.45 9.34
CA ALA A 596 -5.91 3.21 10.02
C ALA A 596 -5.58 1.97 9.19
N GLN A 597 -5.86 2.00 7.88
CA GLN A 597 -5.53 0.94 6.93
C GLN A 597 -4.01 0.81 6.74
N GLU A 598 -3.27 1.92 6.69
CA GLU A 598 -1.81 1.92 6.65
C GLU A 598 -1.22 1.25 7.90
N ARG A 599 -1.72 1.58 9.10
CA ARG A 599 -1.30 0.92 10.36
C ARG A 599 -1.64 -0.57 10.36
N ALA A 600 -2.79 -0.97 9.81
CA ALA A 600 -3.18 -2.37 9.69
C ALA A 600 -2.25 -3.15 8.74
N PHE A 601 -1.89 -2.56 7.60
CA PHE A 601 -0.89 -3.07 6.67
C PHE A 601 0.46 -3.28 7.35
N LEU A 602 0.96 -2.28 8.09
CA LEU A 602 2.24 -2.35 8.80
C LEU A 602 2.25 -3.44 9.89
N ARG A 603 1.14 -3.63 10.62
CA ARG A 603 0.99 -4.70 11.60
C ARG A 603 1.05 -6.09 10.98
N ASP A 604 0.49 -6.27 9.78
CA ASP A 604 0.54 -7.55 9.08
C ASP A 604 1.92 -7.80 8.47
N LEU A 605 2.58 -6.77 7.93
CA LEU A 605 3.98 -6.82 7.53
C LEU A 605 4.87 -7.27 8.70
N ARG A 606 4.72 -6.63 9.86
CA ARG A 606 5.42 -7.02 11.10
C ARG A 606 5.14 -8.47 11.47
N THR A 607 3.87 -8.89 11.43
CA THR A 607 3.48 -10.27 11.76
C THR A 607 4.16 -11.28 10.84
N ALA A 608 4.31 -10.96 9.55
CA ALA A 608 5.03 -11.82 8.61
C ALA A 608 6.52 -11.93 8.93
N VAL A 609 7.16 -10.84 9.38
CA VAL A 609 8.55 -10.83 9.85
C VAL A 609 8.73 -11.65 11.12
N ASP A 610 7.85 -11.45 12.11
CA ASP A 610 7.92 -12.13 13.41
C ASP A 610 7.70 -13.64 13.29
N LYS A 611 6.76 -14.06 12.43
CA LYS A 611 6.42 -15.47 12.19
C LYS A 611 7.32 -16.17 11.18
N ARG A 612 8.44 -15.56 10.78
CA ARG A 612 9.33 -16.13 9.75
C ARG A 612 9.77 -17.55 10.07
N ILE A 613 10.07 -17.86 11.33
CA ILE A 613 10.58 -19.19 11.70
C ILE A 613 9.47 -20.23 11.62
N GLU A 614 8.26 -19.92 12.10
CA GLU A 614 7.11 -20.79 11.90
C GLU A 614 6.81 -21.02 10.41
N ASN A 615 6.87 -19.96 9.59
CA ASN A 615 6.64 -20.03 8.15
C ASN A 615 7.70 -20.90 7.44
N LYS A 616 8.98 -20.80 7.82
CA LYS A 616 10.06 -21.66 7.30
C LYS A 616 9.86 -23.12 7.71
N ILE A 617 9.44 -23.39 8.95
CA ILE A 617 9.12 -24.77 9.42
C ILE A 617 7.92 -25.33 8.62
N ALA A 618 6.87 -24.54 8.45
CA ALA A 618 5.71 -24.92 7.65
C ALA A 618 6.08 -25.20 6.20
N SER A 619 6.95 -24.37 5.60
CA SER A 619 7.47 -24.55 4.25
C SER A 619 8.30 -25.84 4.12
N ALA A 620 9.19 -26.12 5.08
CA ALA A 620 9.94 -27.36 5.15
C ALA A 620 9.01 -28.59 5.20
N ARG A 621 7.94 -28.51 6.00
CA ARG A 621 6.94 -29.58 6.13
C ARG A 621 6.15 -29.79 4.84
N ARG A 622 5.69 -28.72 4.19
CA ARG A 622 5.00 -28.79 2.88
C ARG A 622 5.92 -29.41 1.82
N PHE A 623 7.19 -29.02 1.78
CA PHE A 623 8.17 -29.61 0.88
C PHE A 623 8.39 -31.11 1.16
N ALA A 624 8.55 -31.49 2.43
CA ALA A 624 8.66 -32.89 2.85
C ALA A 624 7.46 -33.75 2.40
N VAL A 625 6.24 -33.22 2.54
CA VAL A 625 5.00 -33.88 2.09
C VAL A 625 5.02 -34.09 0.57
N ARG A 626 5.44 -33.10 -0.23
CA ARG A 626 5.53 -33.23 -1.68
C ARG A 626 6.55 -34.29 -2.11
N VAL A 627 7.73 -34.30 -1.50
CA VAL A 627 8.76 -35.33 -1.75
C VAL A 627 8.23 -36.72 -1.42
N ARG A 628 7.54 -36.87 -0.28
CA ARG A 628 6.89 -38.12 0.12
C ARG A 628 5.84 -38.58 -0.89
N ASN A 629 4.94 -37.68 -1.29
CA ASN A 629 3.85 -37.99 -2.22
C ASN A 629 4.41 -38.39 -3.58
N HIS A 630 5.44 -37.70 -4.06
CA HIS A 630 6.14 -38.06 -5.28
C HIS A 630 6.78 -39.46 -5.20
N ALA A 631 7.52 -39.75 -4.13
CA ALA A 631 8.14 -41.06 -3.95
C ALA A 631 7.10 -42.21 -3.94
N LYS A 632 5.94 -41.99 -3.29
CA LYS A 632 4.82 -42.95 -3.29
C LYS A 632 4.16 -43.08 -4.65
N MET A 633 4.05 -41.99 -5.41
CA MET A 633 3.53 -42.03 -6.78
C MET A 633 4.44 -42.88 -7.68
N VAL A 634 5.75 -42.62 -7.67
CA VAL A 634 6.72 -43.42 -8.43
C VAL A 634 6.67 -44.90 -8.02
N ASP A 635 6.52 -45.20 -6.73
CA ASP A 635 6.35 -46.59 -6.26
C ASP A 635 5.05 -47.24 -6.77
N CYS A 636 3.96 -46.49 -6.88
CA CYS A 636 2.71 -46.98 -7.48
C CYS A 636 2.91 -47.35 -8.95
N TYR A 637 3.53 -46.46 -9.75
CA TYR A 637 3.90 -46.74 -11.14
C TYR A 637 4.81 -47.98 -11.24
N LEU A 638 5.81 -48.09 -10.37
CA LEU A 638 6.71 -49.25 -10.31
C LEU A 638 5.94 -50.54 -9.99
N ASN A 639 5.04 -50.53 -9.01
CA ASN A 639 4.27 -51.71 -8.64
C ASN A 639 3.39 -52.18 -9.80
N THR A 640 2.70 -51.26 -10.49
CA THR A 640 1.94 -51.56 -11.72
C THR A 640 2.86 -52.12 -12.81
N TYR A 641 4.02 -51.50 -13.05
CA TYR A 641 4.99 -51.98 -14.02
C TYR A 641 5.44 -53.42 -13.74
N TYR A 642 5.80 -53.74 -12.49
CA TYR A 642 6.23 -55.09 -12.13
C TYR A 642 5.09 -56.12 -12.16
N ASN A 643 3.84 -55.72 -11.91
CA ASN A 643 2.67 -56.59 -12.02
C ASN A 643 2.34 -56.93 -13.49
N HIS A 644 2.58 -56.00 -14.42
CA HIS A 644 2.34 -56.19 -15.86
C HIS A 644 3.57 -56.66 -16.64
N LYS A 645 4.72 -56.81 -15.98
CA LYS A 645 5.98 -57.25 -16.61
C LYS A 645 5.93 -58.73 -16.97
N SER A 646 5.89 -59.05 -18.26
CA SER A 646 6.07 -60.42 -18.74
C SER A 646 7.55 -60.77 -18.94
N LEU A 647 7.89 -62.06 -18.82
CA LEU A 647 9.29 -62.55 -18.93
C LEU A 647 9.94 -62.27 -20.30
N PHE A 648 9.15 -62.05 -21.35
CA PHE A 648 9.60 -61.80 -22.73
C PHE A 648 9.19 -60.42 -23.26
N GLY A 649 8.58 -59.58 -22.43
CA GLY A 649 8.07 -58.27 -22.84
C GLY A 649 9.16 -57.21 -22.94
N ASN A 650 9.05 -56.31 -23.92
CA ASN A 650 9.94 -55.17 -24.03
C ASN A 650 9.70 -54.21 -22.84
N LYS A 651 10.72 -54.07 -21.99
CA LYS A 651 10.69 -53.25 -20.76
C LYS A 651 10.22 -51.82 -21.02
N LYS A 652 10.71 -51.19 -22.09
CA LYS A 652 10.39 -49.81 -22.44
C LYS A 652 8.93 -49.68 -22.87
N ARG A 653 8.48 -50.53 -23.79
CA ARG A 653 7.09 -50.52 -24.28
C ARG A 653 6.05 -50.70 -23.17
N ILE A 654 6.31 -51.57 -22.20
CA ILE A 654 5.39 -51.79 -21.07
C ILE A 654 5.34 -50.55 -20.18
N ALA A 655 6.49 -49.96 -19.86
CA ALA A 655 6.55 -48.72 -19.09
C ALA A 655 5.81 -47.58 -19.79
N ASP A 656 6.10 -47.34 -21.07
CA ASP A 656 5.48 -46.28 -21.87
C ASP A 656 3.95 -46.43 -21.92
N THR A 657 3.45 -47.67 -22.09
CA THR A 657 2.00 -47.94 -22.12
C THR A 657 1.30 -47.54 -20.81
N ILE A 658 1.95 -47.79 -19.67
CA ILE A 658 1.43 -47.46 -18.33
C ILE A 658 1.50 -45.94 -18.10
N ILE A 659 2.61 -45.31 -18.50
CA ILE A 659 2.85 -43.87 -18.34
C ILE A 659 1.88 -43.05 -19.20
N GLU A 660 1.58 -43.50 -20.42
CA GLU A 660 0.64 -42.83 -21.32
C GLU A 660 -0.82 -42.98 -20.89
N ASN A 661 -1.16 -44.05 -20.17
CA ASN A 661 -2.54 -44.38 -19.80
C ASN A 661 -2.72 -44.68 -18.30
N PRO A 662 -2.32 -43.79 -17.38
CA PRO A 662 -2.33 -44.09 -15.94
C PRO A 662 -3.72 -44.35 -15.37
N GLN A 663 -4.76 -43.84 -16.05
CA GLN A 663 -6.16 -44.01 -15.67
C GLN A 663 -6.63 -45.47 -15.84
N ASN A 664 -6.20 -46.13 -16.93
CA ASN A 664 -6.54 -47.54 -17.21
C ASN A 664 -5.96 -48.50 -16.15
N TYR A 665 -4.98 -48.04 -15.38
CA TYR A 665 -4.33 -48.81 -14.33
C TYR A 665 -4.69 -48.29 -12.93
N HIS A 666 -5.65 -47.37 -12.81
CA HIS A 666 -6.14 -46.82 -11.55
C HIS A 666 -5.02 -46.30 -10.63
N ILE A 667 -3.96 -45.70 -11.19
CA ILE A 667 -2.77 -45.30 -10.42
C ILE A 667 -3.11 -44.21 -9.39
N TYR A 668 -3.79 -43.15 -9.83
CA TYR A 668 -4.18 -42.04 -8.97
C TYR A 668 -5.30 -42.41 -7.98
N GLU A 669 -6.25 -43.24 -8.41
CA GLU A 669 -7.32 -43.75 -7.55
C GLU A 669 -6.74 -44.65 -6.45
N GLY A 670 -5.83 -45.56 -6.82
CA GLY A 670 -5.12 -46.43 -5.88
C GLY A 670 -4.34 -45.64 -4.84
N LEU A 671 -3.69 -44.54 -5.22
CA LEU A 671 -2.98 -43.68 -4.28
C LEU A 671 -3.93 -42.86 -3.39
N SER A 672 -5.09 -42.45 -3.92
CA SER A 672 -6.13 -41.72 -3.17
C SER A 672 -6.82 -42.59 -2.12
N THR A 673 -6.72 -43.92 -2.21
CA THR A 673 -7.18 -44.82 -1.13
C THR A 673 -6.29 -44.77 0.12
N LEU A 674 -5.08 -44.20 0.03
CA LEU A 674 -4.21 -43.98 1.18
C LEU A 674 -4.71 -42.76 1.95
N THR A 675 -4.99 -42.92 3.24
CA THR A 675 -5.65 -41.92 4.11
C THR A 675 -4.93 -40.57 4.24
N ASN A 676 -3.67 -40.46 3.79
CA ASN A 676 -2.80 -39.31 4.04
C ASN A 676 -2.33 -38.61 2.76
N ILE A 677 -3.03 -38.78 1.63
CA ILE A 677 -2.69 -38.15 0.34
C ILE A 677 -3.97 -37.63 -0.30
N SER A 678 -4.05 -36.31 -0.53
CA SER A 678 -5.10 -35.71 -1.34
C SER A 678 -4.74 -35.83 -2.82
N ARG A 679 -5.75 -36.04 -3.69
CA ARG A 679 -5.58 -35.94 -5.15
C ARG A 679 -5.04 -34.56 -5.55
N TYR A 680 -5.48 -33.51 -4.86
CA TYR A 680 -5.10 -32.13 -5.14
C TYR A 680 -3.63 -31.82 -4.79
N ASP A 681 -2.98 -32.67 -3.99
CA ASP A 681 -1.55 -32.53 -3.66
C ASP A 681 -0.63 -33.19 -4.70
N LEU A 682 -1.19 -33.83 -5.72
CA LEU A 682 -0.44 -34.61 -6.72
C LEU A 682 -0.38 -33.86 -8.05
N PRO A 683 0.80 -33.81 -8.70
CA PRO A 683 0.92 -33.28 -10.06
C PRO A 683 0.05 -34.04 -11.05
N ASP A 684 -0.36 -33.34 -12.10
CA ASP A 684 -1.15 -33.91 -13.18
C ASP A 684 -0.41 -35.05 -13.90
N PRO A 685 -1.16 -36.01 -14.50
CA PRO A 685 -0.58 -37.12 -15.24
C PRO A 685 0.42 -36.70 -16.33
N GLU A 686 0.21 -35.52 -16.93
CA GLU A 686 1.09 -34.99 -17.97
C GLU A 686 2.48 -34.65 -17.44
N VAL A 687 2.58 -34.10 -16.23
CA VAL A 687 3.86 -33.79 -15.58
C VAL A 687 4.67 -35.06 -15.34
N TYR A 688 4.00 -36.14 -14.90
CA TYR A 688 4.66 -37.43 -14.73
C TYR A 688 5.06 -38.08 -16.06
N ARG A 689 4.28 -37.88 -17.13
CA ARG A 689 4.65 -38.32 -18.48
C ARG A 689 5.98 -37.69 -18.91
N ASP A 690 6.14 -36.39 -18.71
CA ASP A 690 7.37 -35.68 -19.09
C ASP A 690 8.55 -36.05 -18.17
N PHE A 691 8.30 -36.19 -16.87
CA PHE A 691 9.29 -36.72 -15.93
C PHE A 691 9.83 -38.10 -16.34
N PHE A 692 8.96 -39.06 -16.66
CA PHE A 692 9.40 -40.42 -17.02
C PHE A 692 10.01 -40.53 -18.42
N ARG A 693 9.81 -39.54 -19.30
CA ARG A 693 10.55 -39.43 -20.58
C ARG A 693 12.04 -39.18 -20.35
N LEU A 694 12.37 -38.36 -19.36
CA LEU A 694 13.76 -38.08 -18.95
C LEU A 694 14.30 -39.16 -18.01
N ASN A 695 13.43 -39.73 -17.18
CA ASN A 695 13.79 -40.68 -16.12
C ASN A 695 13.05 -42.01 -16.30
N PRO A 696 13.64 -43.01 -16.98
CA PRO A 696 12.94 -44.25 -17.27
C PRO A 696 12.45 -44.97 -16.01
N LEU A 697 11.15 -45.29 -15.96
CA LEU A 697 10.48 -45.86 -14.78
C LEU A 697 11.23 -47.05 -14.15
N TYR A 698 11.79 -47.94 -14.99
CA TYR A 698 12.46 -49.16 -14.54
C TYR A 698 13.88 -48.94 -13.97
N GLU A 699 14.39 -47.71 -13.95
CA GLU A 699 15.65 -47.35 -13.28
C GLU A 699 15.47 -47.05 -11.79
N PHE A 700 14.22 -46.78 -11.37
CA PHE A 700 13.88 -46.54 -9.97
C PHE A 700 13.75 -47.85 -9.19
N LYS A 701 14.02 -47.75 -7.89
CA LYS A 701 13.83 -48.84 -6.92
C LYS A 701 12.48 -48.70 -6.22
N LYS A 702 11.87 -49.83 -5.86
CA LYS A 702 10.65 -49.82 -5.05
C LYS A 702 10.97 -49.27 -3.66
N LEU A 703 10.01 -48.58 -3.04
CA LEU A 703 10.18 -48.00 -1.69
C LEU A 703 10.61 -49.06 -0.67
N SER A 704 10.05 -50.27 -0.74
CA SER A 704 10.42 -51.38 0.14
C SER A 704 11.88 -51.83 -0.02
N GLU A 705 12.47 -51.66 -1.20
CA GLU A 705 13.85 -52.02 -1.51
C GLU A 705 14.86 -50.94 -1.07
N THR A 706 14.37 -49.74 -0.72
CA THR A 706 15.21 -48.63 -0.22
C THR A 706 15.53 -48.78 1.27
N CYS A 707 14.83 -49.66 1.98
CA CYS A 707 15.03 -49.92 3.40
C CYS A 707 16.36 -50.63 3.66
N SER A 708 17.11 -50.15 4.64
CA SER A 708 18.36 -50.79 5.08
C SER A 708 18.22 -51.33 6.51
N TYR A 709 18.89 -52.44 6.79
CA TYR A 709 18.89 -53.06 8.12
C TYR A 709 19.41 -52.12 9.22
N PHE A 710 20.45 -51.34 8.92
CA PHE A 710 21.11 -50.48 9.90
C PHE A 710 20.56 -49.04 9.98
N ARG A 711 20.01 -48.49 8.88
CA ARG A 711 19.50 -47.10 8.85
C ARG A 711 17.98 -47.00 8.79
N GLY A 712 17.26 -48.12 8.78
CA GLY A 712 15.81 -48.17 8.62
C GLY A 712 15.36 -47.82 7.21
N CYS A 713 14.05 -47.56 7.07
CA CYS A 713 13.43 -47.13 5.83
C CYS A 713 13.46 -45.58 5.72
N PRO A 714 13.99 -45.02 4.61
CA PRO A 714 13.99 -43.57 4.39
C PRO A 714 12.58 -42.95 4.46
N ILE A 715 11.57 -43.64 3.93
CA ILE A 715 10.17 -43.17 3.96
C ILE A 715 9.63 -43.05 5.38
N THR A 716 9.97 -43.99 6.27
CA THR A 716 9.55 -43.93 7.68
C THR A 716 10.20 -42.76 8.40
N LYS A 717 11.46 -42.44 8.10
CA LYS A 717 12.12 -41.25 8.66
C LYS A 717 11.45 -39.96 8.20
N LEU A 718 11.10 -39.89 6.91
CA LEU A 718 10.37 -38.75 6.36
C LEU A 718 8.99 -38.59 6.99
N ASP A 719 8.25 -39.69 7.18
CA ASP A 719 6.94 -39.67 7.86
C ASP A 719 7.04 -39.20 9.32
N VAL A 720 8.07 -39.65 10.07
CA VAL A 720 8.35 -39.16 11.43
C VAL A 720 8.68 -37.67 11.43
N ALA A 721 9.51 -37.22 10.49
CA ALA A 721 9.86 -35.80 10.40
C ALA A 721 8.66 -34.89 10.10
N ILE A 722 7.74 -35.35 9.24
CA ILE A 722 6.50 -34.62 8.90
C ILE A 722 5.53 -34.56 10.09
N ALA A 723 5.41 -35.67 10.83
CA ALA A 723 4.43 -35.82 11.90
C ALA A 723 4.88 -35.26 13.25
N TYR A 724 6.19 -35.30 13.53
CA TYR A 724 6.74 -34.99 14.86
C TYR A 724 7.91 -34.00 14.79
N ASP A 725 9.01 -34.33 14.10
CA ASP A 725 10.24 -33.53 14.22
C ASP A 725 10.05 -32.07 13.81
N LEU A 726 9.38 -31.81 12.68
CA LEU A 726 9.14 -30.43 12.21
C LEU A 726 8.14 -29.67 13.10
N PRO A 727 6.95 -30.21 13.45
CA PRO A 727 6.06 -29.59 14.43
C PRO A 727 6.72 -29.30 15.78
N ASP A 728 7.55 -30.20 16.29
CA ASP A 728 8.24 -30.03 17.58
C ASP A 728 9.22 -28.85 17.57
N LEU A 729 9.79 -28.50 16.40
CA LEU A 729 10.64 -27.31 16.26
C LEU A 729 9.87 -26.01 16.52
N VAL A 730 8.57 -25.95 16.22
CA VAL A 730 7.73 -24.78 16.54
C VAL A 730 7.64 -24.62 18.05
N GLY A 731 7.32 -25.70 18.76
CA GLY A 731 7.24 -25.69 20.22
C GLY A 731 8.59 -25.39 20.88
N LYS A 732 9.69 -25.88 20.29
CA LYS A 732 11.05 -25.58 20.74
C LYS A 732 11.40 -24.09 20.53
N TYR A 733 11.08 -23.54 19.37
CA TYR A 733 11.29 -22.13 19.04
C TYR A 733 10.60 -21.22 20.04
N LYS A 734 9.31 -21.40 20.28
CA LYS A 734 8.52 -20.58 21.21
C LYS A 734 9.11 -20.55 22.62
N ARG A 735 9.42 -21.71 23.19
CA ARG A 735 10.04 -21.81 24.53
C ARG A 735 11.40 -21.13 24.61
N MET A 736 12.23 -21.29 23.57
CA MET A 736 13.56 -20.67 23.52
C MET A 736 13.46 -19.16 23.35
N ALA A 737 12.54 -18.68 22.52
CA ALA A 737 12.28 -17.25 22.32
C ALA A 737 11.77 -16.59 23.60
N GLU A 738 10.79 -17.19 24.29
CA GLU A 738 10.28 -16.74 25.59
C GLU A 738 11.42 -16.65 26.64
N THR A 739 12.28 -17.66 26.70
CA THR A 739 13.42 -17.67 27.64
C THR A 739 14.45 -16.59 27.30
N ALA A 740 14.71 -16.37 26.01
CA ALA A 740 15.65 -15.36 25.54
C ALA A 740 15.14 -13.95 25.86
N LEU A 741 13.85 -13.68 25.60
CA LEU A 741 13.20 -12.41 25.92
C LEU A 741 13.21 -12.12 27.42
N ALA A 742 12.83 -13.09 28.27
CA ALA A 742 12.89 -12.93 29.72
C ALA A 742 14.31 -12.63 30.24
N THR A 743 15.35 -13.14 29.56
CA THR A 743 16.75 -12.85 29.91
C THR A 743 17.15 -11.41 29.56
N VAL A 744 16.61 -10.86 28.46
CA VAL A 744 16.84 -9.46 28.06
C VAL A 744 16.14 -8.53 29.03
N GLU A 745 14.87 -8.79 29.35
CA GLU A 745 14.08 -8.01 30.31
C GLU A 745 14.73 -7.97 31.70
N GLN A 746 15.27 -9.10 32.18
CA GLN A 746 16.01 -9.15 33.45
C GLN A 746 17.29 -8.29 33.43
N LYS A 747 17.98 -8.20 32.28
CA LYS A 747 19.17 -7.34 32.12
C LYS A 747 18.79 -5.86 32.05
N GLU A 748 17.70 -5.53 31.35
CA GLU A 748 17.15 -4.18 31.28
C GLU A 748 16.73 -3.70 32.69
N ALA A 749 15.99 -4.52 33.42
CA ALA A 749 15.58 -4.24 34.80
C ALA A 749 16.78 -4.10 35.76
N ALA A 750 17.82 -4.94 35.61
CA ALA A 750 19.03 -4.84 36.42
C ALA A 750 19.84 -3.56 36.11
N ASN A 751 19.89 -3.13 34.85
CA ASN A 751 20.54 -1.88 34.45
C ASN A 751 19.76 -0.65 34.94
N ALA A 752 18.43 -0.69 34.88
CA ALA A 752 17.56 0.36 35.43
C ALA A 752 17.69 0.47 36.96
N ALA A 753 17.76 -0.66 37.67
CA ALA A 753 17.96 -0.70 39.12
C ALA A 753 19.39 -0.30 39.55
N GLY A 754 20.40 -0.54 38.70
CA GLY A 754 21.79 -0.18 38.95
C GLY A 754 22.13 1.30 38.71
N GLY A 755 21.31 2.03 37.95
CA GLY A 755 21.49 3.46 37.65
C GLY A 755 21.14 4.40 38.81
N GLY A 756 20.40 3.93 39.82
CA GLY A 756 19.93 4.75 40.95
C GLY A 756 20.90 4.88 42.15
N ALA A 757 22.08 4.25 42.11
CA ALA A 757 23.02 4.25 43.24
C ALA A 757 24.47 4.50 42.79
N GLY A 758 24.71 5.61 42.08
CA GLY A 758 26.06 6.04 41.69
C GLY A 758 26.30 7.56 41.74
N GLY A 759 25.34 8.34 42.24
CA GLY A 759 25.37 9.81 42.18
C GLY A 759 25.50 10.51 43.53
N ALA A 760 26.45 10.13 44.39
CA ALA A 760 26.88 10.96 45.52
C ALA A 760 28.16 10.38 46.18
N ALA A 761 29.33 10.69 45.62
CA ALA A 761 30.58 10.97 46.36
C ALA A 761 31.81 10.94 45.44
N VAL A 762 31.94 11.94 44.55
CA VAL A 762 33.27 12.42 44.14
C VAL A 762 33.18 13.95 43.99
N ALA A 763 33.14 14.63 45.14
CA ALA A 763 33.59 16.01 45.21
C ALA A 763 34.94 16.00 45.94
N ASP A 764 35.89 16.66 45.28
CA ASP A 764 37.12 17.22 45.83
C ASP A 764 38.34 16.29 45.99
N LYS A 765 39.16 16.27 44.93
CA LYS A 765 40.63 16.44 45.00
C LYS A 765 41.23 16.57 43.60
N SER A 766 41.10 17.77 43.02
CA SER A 766 42.10 18.28 42.09
C SER A 766 43.18 19.02 42.88
N GLU A 767 44.41 19.03 42.36
CA GLU A 767 45.65 19.59 42.93
C GLU A 767 46.44 18.68 43.88
N ALA A 768 47.31 17.86 43.30
CA ALA A 768 48.76 18.03 43.42
C ALA A 768 49.49 16.81 42.85
N ASP A 769 49.94 16.89 41.59
CA ASP A 769 51.14 16.13 41.20
C ASP A 769 51.86 16.77 40.00
N LYS A 770 52.42 17.96 40.26
CA LYS A 770 53.63 18.44 39.60
C LYS A 770 54.78 18.31 40.61
N ASN A 771 55.47 17.17 40.62
CA ASN A 771 56.93 17.01 40.87
C ASN A 771 57.26 15.65 41.49
N LYS A 772 57.84 14.73 40.70
CA LYS A 772 59.27 14.37 40.82
C LYS A 772 59.62 13.15 39.96
N LYS A 773 60.41 13.42 38.93
CA LYS A 773 61.60 12.61 38.63
C LYS A 773 62.40 12.41 39.91
N THR A 774 62.75 11.17 40.28
CA THR A 774 64.13 10.64 40.33
C THR A 774 64.20 9.33 41.13
N LYS A 775 64.80 8.31 40.48
CA LYS A 775 65.72 7.29 41.03
C LYS A 775 65.30 6.57 42.33
N SER A 776 64.96 5.30 42.22
CA SER A 776 65.84 4.15 42.53
C SER A 776 65.06 2.85 42.38
#